data_AF-A0A0C3GXW0-F1
#
_entry.id   AF-A0A0C3GXW0-F1
#
_cell.length_a   1.000
_cell.length_b   1.000
_cell.length_c   1.000
_cell.angle_alpha   90.00
_cell.angle_beta   90.00
_cell.angle_gamma   90.00
#
_symmetry.space_group_name_H-M   'P 1'
#
loop_
_entity.id
_entity.type
_entity.pdbx_description
1 polymer ?
#
loop_
_entity_poly.entity_id
_entity_poly.type
_entity_poly.pdbx_seq_one_letter_code
_entity_poly.pdbx_strand_id
1 'polypeptide(L)'
;MAPKFKDGEVVLAFSGTWVSWAHTIVAYTAFISALIVGVSLHYHKIVQNEYYGYPQEWFPSVSATIGDRYPERSFFMVFIAITSGPRFTLVALWYLLTARPNSSLPKFVAFMGIFRTFTCGGWTYVTSTDDHAWHDIFMISYLVATIPWTFGCVALSPNNPRAVKYRKYIAGAFFGTLVPLIYYFIQHKVHRVPGAYTTYSFFEWALILFDVAFDAVTALDFGTFELVVRDIKGISKGKDKPINQVFGHAFSWSEAIDAVADVYNGFVFWSMLTSLGLLVWCYEVMVMVTISPFLLAIRPIRSLVVKNLRAFHFVALTGLLAYLVNDPVYRLFTVGFAIWISCLAWAATFYSEGFQAARLESKMSAWLIGLVASSVVKFANYTNNPIWPTSHAANGGWNGIGLILGVLAVLRSTRKAPITGNDLAVNGRKEGSSVLAALGIAGLVFGLHSLLSDSSTMILWVWEGYPIRGPISVPHGALTIATMGAGVTIGLFREDLARSWTFYGVGCTGAAMLTLFSHWTGYYGALLLATYLMAASVPLIGSAARKNPAITFGLGFLVYNFMVLFHVWVVAYAFVPGGPFVREHTDWVMTTTMLLIGCGVFSAVSSSPASQKKQSNAYRSPRKQRSYYLYSLGFLQLLSVSIAFLRFPTNDYVPYHKDDKIFTAGIWTIHFSLDNDMWSSEYRMRDVIKELEIDVIGLLESDLQRIIMGNRDTTQFLAEDLGMYVDYGPGPNKHTWGCALLSKFPIVNSTHHLLPSPVGELAPAIEATLDVYGEMIDVFVFHSGQEEDPEDRRLQSEYLSKLMGASPRPSILLSYLVTKPLEGNYNTYVSETSGMHDIDPSDWDRWCEYILYKGLKRTAYARVSRSTITDTEIQVGKFLVGTPAEASAEARDARTEESQVPAGMRFPAMFRGEGVRGHRYHVFDEPRYFA
;
A
#
# COMPACT_ATOMS: atom_id res chain seq x y z
N MET A 1 -23.98 -59.43 2.49
CA MET A 1 -22.51 -59.55 2.57
C MET A 1 -21.94 -58.21 3.00
N ALA A 2 -21.25 -58.16 4.14
CA ALA A 2 -20.52 -56.95 4.53
C ALA A 2 -19.42 -56.68 3.49
N PRO A 3 -19.25 -55.44 2.99
CA PRO A 3 -18.18 -55.14 2.06
C PRO A 3 -16.83 -55.37 2.75
N LYS A 4 -16.00 -56.25 2.20
CA LYS A 4 -14.58 -56.36 2.58
C LYS A 4 -13.87 -55.08 2.13
N PHE A 5 -13.74 -54.11 3.03
CA PHE A 5 -12.90 -52.94 2.81
C PHE A 5 -11.43 -53.38 2.84
N LYS A 6 -10.67 -53.07 1.78
CA LYS A 6 -9.20 -53.19 1.81
C LYS A 6 -8.65 -52.25 2.89
N ASP A 7 -7.66 -52.70 3.64
CA ASP A 7 -6.95 -51.88 4.63
C ASP A 7 -6.15 -50.77 3.94
N GLY A 8 -6.79 -49.63 3.68
CA GLY A 8 -6.14 -48.38 3.29
C GLY A 8 -5.59 -47.64 4.51
N GLU A 9 -4.54 -46.84 4.31
CA GLU A 9 -3.90 -46.05 5.36
C GLU A 9 -4.86 -44.98 5.91
N VAL A 10 -4.86 -44.78 7.24
CA VAL A 10 -5.68 -43.77 7.91
C VAL A 10 -5.05 -42.40 7.72
N VAL A 11 -5.76 -41.50 7.04
CA VAL A 11 -5.31 -40.13 6.77
C VAL A 11 -5.69 -39.18 7.91
N LEU A 12 -6.85 -39.41 8.54
CA LEU A 12 -7.36 -38.63 9.65
C LEU A 12 -8.30 -39.48 10.49
N ALA A 13 -8.17 -39.43 11.81
CA ALA A 13 -9.09 -40.04 12.76
C ALA A 13 -9.43 -39.05 13.88
N PHE A 14 -10.71 -38.86 14.19
CA PHE A 14 -11.14 -38.02 15.30
C PHE A 14 -12.44 -38.54 15.92
N SER A 15 -12.64 -38.22 17.21
CA SER A 15 -13.83 -38.62 17.95
C SER A 15 -15.09 -37.93 17.42
N GLY A 16 -16.20 -38.66 17.31
CA GLY A 16 -17.51 -38.12 16.93
C GLY A 16 -18.03 -37.03 17.88
N THR A 17 -17.49 -36.94 19.09
CA THR A 17 -17.81 -35.86 20.06
C THR A 17 -17.47 -34.47 19.52
N TRP A 18 -16.42 -34.33 18.72
CA TRP A 18 -16.01 -33.06 18.12
C TRP A 18 -17.08 -32.49 17.19
N VAL A 19 -17.92 -33.32 16.56
CA VAL A 19 -19.03 -32.84 15.73
C VAL A 19 -20.07 -32.11 16.57
N SER A 20 -20.40 -32.65 17.74
CA SER A 20 -21.36 -32.04 18.68
C SER A 20 -20.80 -30.76 19.31
N TRP A 21 -19.52 -30.76 19.69
CA TRP A 21 -18.84 -29.56 20.20
C TRP A 21 -18.71 -28.47 19.14
N ALA A 22 -18.33 -28.81 17.91
CA ALA A 22 -18.24 -27.85 16.80
C ALA A 22 -19.60 -27.21 16.51
N HIS A 23 -20.67 -28.01 16.42
CA HIS A 23 -22.04 -27.49 16.28
C HIS A 23 -22.38 -26.50 17.41
N THR A 24 -22.18 -26.92 18.66
CA THR A 24 -22.59 -26.14 19.85
C THR A 24 -21.82 -24.83 19.98
N ILE A 25 -20.49 -24.87 19.84
CA ILE A 25 -19.62 -23.69 19.98
C ILE A 25 -19.93 -22.68 18.88
N VAL A 26 -20.01 -23.13 17.62
CA VAL A 26 -20.24 -22.22 16.49
C VAL A 26 -21.66 -21.64 16.54
N ALA A 27 -22.67 -22.45 16.89
CA ALA A 27 -24.05 -21.98 17.05
C ALA A 27 -24.16 -20.89 18.13
N TYR A 28 -23.61 -21.11 19.33
CA TYR A 28 -23.61 -20.07 20.36
C TYR A 28 -22.79 -18.84 19.98
N THR A 29 -21.67 -19.03 19.27
CA THR A 29 -20.87 -17.91 18.77
C THR A 29 -21.69 -17.04 17.81
N ALA A 30 -22.56 -17.63 16.98
CA ALA A 30 -23.45 -16.87 16.08
C ALA A 30 -24.33 -15.89 16.85
N PHE A 31 -25.03 -16.37 17.88
CA PHE A 31 -25.94 -15.56 18.68
C PHE A 31 -25.23 -14.56 19.60
N ILE A 32 -24.14 -14.98 20.26
CA ILE A 32 -23.39 -14.11 21.18
C ILE A 32 -22.67 -13.00 20.41
N SER A 33 -22.04 -13.31 19.27
CA SER A 33 -21.35 -12.30 18.47
C SER A 33 -22.33 -11.26 17.90
N ALA A 34 -23.49 -11.70 17.40
CA ALA A 34 -24.54 -10.80 16.94
C ALA A 34 -25.03 -9.88 18.07
N LEU A 35 -25.24 -10.40 19.28
CA LEU A 35 -25.63 -9.60 20.44
C LEU A 35 -24.57 -8.57 20.84
N ILE A 36 -23.29 -8.97 20.92
CA ILE A 36 -22.19 -8.06 21.28
C ILE A 36 -22.08 -6.93 20.24
N VAL A 37 -22.09 -7.28 18.94
CA VAL A 37 -21.99 -6.31 17.86
C VAL A 37 -23.22 -5.39 17.82
N GLY A 38 -24.43 -5.95 17.93
CA GLY A 38 -25.67 -5.18 17.95
C GLY A 38 -25.76 -4.22 19.14
N VAL A 39 -25.40 -4.65 20.35
CA VAL A 39 -25.38 -3.79 21.54
C VAL A 39 -24.30 -2.71 21.44
N SER A 40 -23.14 -3.00 20.84
CA SER A 40 -22.06 -2.00 20.70
C SER A 40 -22.31 -0.93 19.64
N LEU A 41 -23.04 -1.25 18.57
CA LEU A 41 -23.24 -0.36 17.43
C LEU A 41 -24.66 0.21 17.33
N HIS A 42 -25.67 -0.59 17.67
CA HIS A 42 -27.08 -0.30 17.37
C HIS A 42 -28.02 -0.45 18.57
N TYR A 43 -27.52 -0.35 19.81
CA TYR A 43 -28.28 -0.59 21.05
C TYR A 43 -29.71 -0.02 21.04
N HIS A 44 -29.86 1.30 20.89
CA HIS A 44 -31.18 1.95 20.94
C HIS A 44 -32.14 1.48 19.84
N LYS A 45 -31.61 1.00 18.71
CA LYS A 45 -32.41 0.54 17.58
C LYS A 45 -32.90 -0.89 17.78
N ILE A 46 -32.09 -1.77 18.36
CA ILE A 46 -32.44 -3.19 18.54
C ILE A 46 -33.31 -3.47 19.78
N VAL A 47 -33.31 -2.56 20.76
CA VAL A 47 -34.20 -2.65 21.95
C VAL A 47 -35.57 -2.03 21.72
N GLN A 48 -35.78 -1.37 20.58
CA GLN A 48 -37.05 -0.72 20.25
C GLN A 48 -38.07 -1.75 19.72
N ASN A 49 -39.33 -1.62 20.16
CA ASN A 49 -40.46 -2.34 19.57
C ASN A 49 -41.42 -1.34 18.86
N GLU A 50 -42.58 -1.82 18.39
CA GLU A 50 -43.57 -1.02 17.66
C GLU A 50 -44.16 0.17 18.47
N TYR A 51 -44.10 0.13 19.80
CA TYR A 51 -44.77 1.07 20.70
C TYR A 51 -43.83 1.81 21.67
N TYR A 52 -42.73 1.17 22.08
CA TYR A 52 -41.82 1.63 23.13
C TYR A 52 -40.36 1.40 22.73
N GLY A 53 -39.48 2.25 23.25
CA GLY A 53 -38.02 2.10 23.15
C GLY A 53 -37.37 2.29 24.50
N TYR A 54 -36.06 2.53 24.51
CA TYR A 54 -35.34 2.87 25.73
C TYR A 54 -35.91 4.16 26.35
N PRO A 55 -36.16 4.24 27.67
CA PRO A 55 -35.73 3.31 28.73
C PRO A 55 -36.73 2.21 29.12
N GLN A 56 -37.95 2.21 28.57
CA GLN A 56 -38.97 1.22 28.93
C GLN A 56 -38.58 -0.18 28.45
N GLU A 57 -37.98 -0.27 27.26
CA GLU A 57 -37.40 -1.49 26.71
C GLU A 57 -35.87 -1.37 26.66
N TRP A 58 -35.18 -2.32 27.25
CA TRP A 58 -33.73 -2.23 27.48
C TRP A 58 -32.95 -3.50 27.12
N PHE A 59 -33.63 -4.60 26.76
CA PHE A 59 -33.01 -5.82 26.27
C PHE A 59 -33.59 -6.25 24.91
N PRO A 60 -32.76 -6.50 23.87
CA PRO A 60 -33.24 -6.74 22.53
C PRO A 60 -33.76 -8.16 22.34
N SER A 61 -34.75 -8.32 21.45
CA SER A 61 -35.21 -9.65 21.00
C SER A 61 -34.15 -10.33 20.14
N VAL A 62 -34.24 -11.65 20.01
CA VAL A 62 -33.39 -12.45 19.14
C VAL A 62 -33.56 -11.99 17.69
N SER A 63 -34.80 -11.83 17.23
CA SER A 63 -35.11 -11.43 15.85
C SER A 63 -34.53 -10.05 15.49
N ALA A 64 -34.68 -9.04 16.37
CA ALA A 64 -34.10 -7.71 16.14
C ALA A 64 -32.56 -7.73 16.14
N THR A 65 -31.96 -8.61 16.94
CA THR A 65 -30.49 -8.71 17.07
C THR A 65 -29.84 -9.36 15.83
N ILE A 66 -30.53 -10.27 15.15
CA ILE A 66 -29.94 -11.08 14.07
C ILE A 66 -30.45 -10.71 12.67
N GLY A 67 -31.57 -9.99 12.56
CA GLY A 67 -32.23 -9.72 11.28
C GLY A 67 -32.09 -8.29 10.76
N ASP A 68 -32.04 -7.29 11.65
CA ASP A 68 -32.43 -5.93 11.24
C ASP A 68 -31.30 -5.09 10.63
N ARG A 69 -30.04 -5.33 11.01
CA ARG A 69 -28.95 -4.37 10.80
C ARG A 69 -27.61 -5.01 10.46
N TYR A 70 -26.85 -4.30 9.62
CA TYR A 70 -25.44 -4.57 9.36
C TYR A 70 -24.58 -3.78 10.37
N PRO A 71 -23.52 -4.37 10.97
CA PRO A 71 -22.91 -5.66 10.62
C PRO A 71 -23.36 -6.89 11.45
N GLU A 72 -24.14 -6.73 12.52
CA GLU A 72 -24.53 -7.84 13.43
C GLU A 72 -25.25 -9.01 12.72
N ARG A 73 -26.13 -8.71 11.76
CA ARG A 73 -26.77 -9.70 10.88
C ARG A 73 -25.75 -10.55 10.12
N SER A 74 -24.69 -9.92 9.59
CA SER A 74 -23.66 -10.63 8.82
C SER A 74 -22.84 -11.56 9.70
N PHE A 75 -22.53 -11.16 10.94
CA PHE A 75 -21.88 -12.04 11.92
C PHE A 75 -22.73 -13.28 12.21
N PHE A 76 -24.03 -13.09 12.48
CA PHE A 76 -24.96 -14.21 12.68
C PHE A 76 -24.99 -15.16 11.48
N MET A 77 -25.22 -14.63 10.28
CA MET A 77 -25.34 -15.42 9.04
C MET A 77 -24.08 -16.24 8.73
N VAL A 78 -22.89 -15.67 8.93
CA VAL A 78 -21.61 -16.38 8.68
C VAL A 78 -21.45 -17.56 9.64
N PHE A 79 -21.68 -17.35 10.94
CA PHE A 79 -21.53 -18.44 11.91
C PHE A 79 -22.62 -19.51 11.78
N ILE A 80 -23.86 -19.14 11.42
CA ILE A 80 -24.89 -20.14 11.08
C ILE A 80 -24.53 -20.92 9.81
N ALA A 81 -23.94 -20.28 8.79
CA ALA A 81 -23.42 -20.97 7.60
C ALA A 81 -22.41 -22.04 7.99
N ILE A 82 -21.46 -21.69 8.87
CA ILE A 82 -20.43 -22.62 9.38
C ILE A 82 -21.08 -23.74 10.21
N THR A 83 -22.12 -23.44 10.98
CA THR A 83 -22.86 -24.41 11.81
C THR A 83 -23.55 -25.48 10.96
N SER A 84 -23.91 -25.19 9.70
CA SER A 84 -24.62 -26.14 8.81
C SER A 84 -23.87 -27.47 8.62
N GLY A 85 -22.55 -27.44 8.43
CA GLY A 85 -21.73 -28.64 8.23
C GLY A 85 -21.76 -29.59 9.45
N PRO A 86 -21.36 -29.13 10.64
CA PRO A 86 -21.51 -29.88 11.89
C PRO A 86 -22.95 -30.33 12.15
N ARG A 87 -23.95 -29.49 11.82
CA ARG A 87 -25.37 -29.80 12.01
C ARG A 87 -25.83 -31.01 11.19
N PHE A 88 -25.60 -31.01 9.88
CA PHE A 88 -25.96 -32.15 9.04
C PHE A 88 -25.20 -33.41 9.44
N THR A 89 -23.94 -33.27 9.83
CA THR A 89 -23.12 -34.39 10.33
C THR A 89 -23.68 -34.95 11.64
N LEU A 90 -24.12 -34.10 12.56
CA LEU A 90 -24.77 -34.49 13.82
C LEU A 90 -26.03 -35.30 13.55
N VAL A 91 -26.90 -34.85 12.64
CA VAL A 91 -28.13 -35.59 12.27
C VAL A 91 -27.79 -36.94 11.64
N ALA A 92 -26.77 -37.00 10.77
CA ALA A 92 -26.32 -38.24 10.16
C ALA A 92 -25.75 -39.24 11.18
N LEU A 93 -24.89 -38.78 12.10
CA LEU A 93 -24.36 -39.60 13.19
C LEU A 93 -25.48 -40.11 14.11
N TRP A 94 -26.46 -39.26 14.41
CA TRP A 94 -27.62 -39.65 15.20
C TRP A 94 -28.44 -40.76 14.54
N TYR A 95 -28.64 -40.67 13.22
CA TYR A 95 -29.27 -41.74 12.44
C TYR A 95 -28.47 -43.04 12.50
N LEU A 96 -27.15 -42.98 12.28
CA LEU A 96 -26.29 -44.16 12.32
C LEU A 96 -26.27 -44.84 13.68
N LEU A 97 -26.33 -44.06 14.77
CA LEU A 97 -26.39 -44.58 16.14
C LEU A 97 -27.69 -45.34 16.43
N THR A 98 -28.80 -44.86 15.88
CA THR A 98 -30.15 -45.32 16.21
C THR A 98 -30.74 -46.28 15.17
N ALA A 99 -30.10 -46.42 14.01
CA ALA A 99 -30.53 -47.30 12.92
C ALA A 99 -30.60 -48.77 13.38
N ARG A 100 -31.77 -49.40 13.21
CA ARG A 100 -32.02 -50.82 13.49
C ARG A 100 -32.69 -51.47 12.27
N PRO A 101 -32.38 -52.75 11.97
CA PRO A 101 -33.14 -53.52 10.98
C PRO A 101 -34.62 -53.53 11.37
N ASN A 102 -35.53 -53.28 10.41
CA ASN A 102 -36.99 -53.28 10.59
C ASN A 102 -37.62 -52.15 11.44
N SER A 103 -36.92 -51.04 11.70
CA SER A 103 -37.51 -49.85 12.35
C SER A 103 -37.54 -48.62 11.42
N SER A 104 -38.70 -47.97 11.31
CA SER A 104 -38.89 -46.74 10.53
C SER A 104 -38.67 -45.45 11.35
N LEU A 105 -38.74 -45.53 12.68
CA LEU A 105 -38.64 -44.36 13.56
C LEU A 105 -37.29 -43.62 13.43
N PRO A 106 -36.11 -44.26 13.38
CA PRO A 106 -34.83 -43.58 13.14
C PRO A 106 -34.79 -42.82 11.81
N LYS A 107 -35.41 -43.37 10.75
CA LYS A 107 -35.47 -42.73 9.42
C LYS A 107 -36.35 -41.47 9.45
N PHE A 108 -37.49 -41.55 10.15
CA PHE A 108 -38.39 -40.42 10.33
C PHE A 108 -37.72 -39.30 11.15
N VAL A 109 -37.04 -39.63 12.25
CA VAL A 109 -36.31 -38.64 13.07
C VAL A 109 -35.17 -38.00 12.28
N ALA A 110 -34.43 -38.77 11.49
CA ALA A 110 -33.39 -38.24 10.61
C ALA A 110 -33.96 -37.25 9.57
N PHE A 111 -35.08 -37.60 8.93
CA PHE A 111 -35.78 -36.71 8.01
C PHE A 111 -36.22 -35.41 8.70
N MET A 112 -36.82 -35.50 9.90
CA MET A 112 -37.23 -34.32 10.66
C MET A 112 -36.03 -33.47 11.10
N GLY A 113 -34.89 -34.06 11.43
CA GLY A 113 -33.65 -33.34 11.71
C GLY A 113 -33.10 -32.58 10.51
N ILE A 114 -33.16 -33.18 9.32
CA ILE A 114 -32.77 -32.53 8.05
C ILE A 114 -33.74 -31.39 7.73
N PHE A 115 -35.06 -31.64 7.79
CA PHE A 115 -36.09 -30.64 7.53
C PHE A 115 -35.99 -29.44 8.50
N ARG A 116 -35.79 -29.71 9.80
CA ARG A 116 -35.50 -28.67 10.82
C ARG A 116 -34.24 -27.87 10.46
N THR A 117 -33.20 -28.52 9.96
CA THR A 117 -31.96 -27.82 9.57
C THR A 117 -32.17 -26.91 8.36
N PHE A 118 -32.93 -27.34 7.34
CA PHE A 118 -33.25 -26.51 6.18
C PHE A 118 -34.14 -25.32 6.53
N THR A 119 -35.17 -25.54 7.34
CA THR A 119 -36.07 -24.46 7.80
C THR A 119 -35.34 -23.45 8.68
N CYS A 120 -34.33 -23.88 9.45
CA CYS A 120 -33.42 -22.98 10.17
C CYS A 120 -32.67 -22.02 9.24
N GLY A 121 -32.09 -22.56 8.16
CA GLY A 121 -31.44 -21.74 7.13
C GLY A 121 -32.43 -20.79 6.46
N GLY A 122 -33.66 -21.25 6.22
CA GLY A 122 -34.74 -20.44 5.66
C GLY A 122 -35.00 -19.16 6.44
N TRP A 123 -35.31 -19.24 7.74
CA TRP A 123 -35.57 -18.04 8.55
C TRP A 123 -34.30 -17.24 8.89
N THR A 124 -33.11 -17.86 8.81
CA THR A 124 -31.83 -17.16 8.99
C THR A 124 -31.50 -16.24 7.82
N TYR A 125 -31.66 -16.72 6.57
CA TYR A 125 -31.29 -15.97 5.36
C TYR A 125 -32.42 -15.14 4.77
N VAL A 126 -33.67 -15.54 4.97
CA VAL A 126 -34.85 -14.71 4.73
C VAL A 126 -35.19 -14.05 6.05
N THR A 127 -34.66 -12.86 6.28
CA THR A 127 -34.89 -12.14 7.55
C THR A 127 -36.28 -11.52 7.59
N SER A 128 -36.78 -11.22 8.79
CA SER A 128 -38.04 -10.51 8.98
C SER A 128 -38.08 -9.18 8.23
N THR A 129 -36.95 -8.47 8.11
CA THR A 129 -36.87 -7.22 7.34
C THR A 129 -36.93 -7.42 5.83
N ASP A 130 -36.52 -8.58 5.31
CA ASP A 130 -36.52 -8.82 3.86
C ASP A 130 -37.88 -9.34 3.37
N ASP A 131 -38.46 -10.32 4.07
CA ASP A 131 -39.79 -10.86 3.79
C ASP A 131 -40.39 -11.51 5.04
N HIS A 132 -41.28 -10.77 5.71
CA HIS A 132 -41.95 -11.22 6.93
C HIS A 132 -42.73 -12.54 6.76
N ALA A 133 -43.38 -12.76 5.61
CA ALA A 133 -44.27 -13.91 5.44
C ALA A 133 -43.48 -15.21 5.29
N TRP A 134 -42.43 -15.20 4.46
CA TRP A 134 -41.56 -16.37 4.30
C TRP A 134 -40.73 -16.64 5.56
N HIS A 135 -40.27 -15.59 6.24
CA HIS A 135 -39.57 -15.70 7.52
C HIS A 135 -40.41 -16.47 8.56
N ASP A 136 -41.66 -16.06 8.76
CA ASP A 136 -42.57 -16.69 9.72
C ASP A 136 -42.91 -18.14 9.34
N ILE A 137 -43.12 -18.43 8.05
CA ILE A 137 -43.36 -19.79 7.56
C ILE A 137 -42.18 -20.71 7.92
N PHE A 138 -40.94 -20.26 7.69
CA PHE A 138 -39.76 -21.05 8.01
C PHE A 138 -39.54 -21.21 9.52
N MET A 139 -39.78 -20.15 10.31
CA MET A 139 -39.68 -20.19 11.77
C MET A 139 -40.73 -21.14 12.38
N ILE A 140 -41.99 -21.05 11.96
CA ILE A 140 -43.05 -21.96 12.44
C ILE A 140 -42.76 -23.39 12.02
N SER A 141 -42.34 -23.62 10.77
CA SER A 141 -41.96 -24.95 10.28
C SER A 141 -40.82 -25.55 11.09
N TYR A 142 -39.84 -24.73 11.48
CA TYR A 142 -38.73 -25.13 12.36
C TYR A 142 -39.22 -25.54 13.76
N LEU A 143 -40.08 -24.73 14.39
CA LEU A 143 -40.63 -25.02 15.72
C LEU A 143 -41.50 -26.28 15.71
N VAL A 144 -42.35 -26.45 14.69
CA VAL A 144 -43.16 -27.66 14.52
C VAL A 144 -42.28 -28.89 14.31
N ALA A 145 -41.24 -28.80 13.48
CA ALA A 145 -40.28 -29.89 13.27
C ALA A 145 -39.43 -30.22 14.50
N THR A 146 -39.30 -29.28 15.45
CA THR A 146 -38.59 -29.48 16.72
C THR A 146 -39.32 -30.48 17.63
N ILE A 147 -40.65 -30.58 17.54
CA ILE A 147 -41.45 -31.55 18.32
C ILE A 147 -41.06 -33.00 17.98
N PRO A 148 -41.20 -33.50 16.73
CA PRO A 148 -40.85 -34.87 16.38
C PRO A 148 -39.34 -35.13 16.50
N TRP A 149 -38.48 -34.13 16.27
CA TRP A 149 -37.04 -34.25 16.51
C TRP A 149 -36.76 -34.54 18.00
N THR A 150 -37.25 -33.70 18.90
CA THR A 150 -36.97 -33.78 20.33
C THR A 150 -37.53 -35.05 20.95
N PHE A 151 -38.82 -35.35 20.73
CA PHE A 151 -39.42 -36.58 21.26
C PHE A 151 -38.82 -37.84 20.62
N GLY A 152 -38.52 -37.79 19.33
CA GLY A 152 -37.85 -38.88 18.61
C GLY A 152 -36.45 -39.17 19.16
N CYS A 153 -35.65 -38.13 19.43
CA CYS A 153 -34.33 -38.26 20.04
C CYS A 153 -34.40 -38.81 21.48
N VAL A 154 -35.40 -38.42 22.27
CA VAL A 154 -35.61 -38.99 23.62
C VAL A 154 -36.01 -40.46 23.53
N ALA A 155 -36.92 -40.81 22.62
CA ALA A 155 -37.43 -42.19 22.45
C ALA A 155 -36.36 -43.15 21.91
N LEU A 156 -35.48 -42.67 21.02
CA LEU A 156 -34.39 -43.46 20.43
C LEU A 156 -33.08 -43.37 21.23
N SER A 157 -33.06 -42.63 22.35
CA SER A 157 -31.83 -42.45 23.13
C SER A 157 -31.27 -43.80 23.60
N PRO A 158 -29.95 -44.06 23.43
CA PRO A 158 -29.30 -45.23 23.98
C PRO A 158 -29.42 -45.31 25.52
N ASN A 159 -29.10 -46.47 26.10
CA ASN A 159 -29.07 -46.70 27.56
C ASN A 159 -27.92 -45.93 28.25
N ASN A 160 -27.94 -44.60 28.14
CA ASN A 160 -27.06 -43.67 28.84
C ASN A 160 -27.92 -42.83 29.81
N PRO A 161 -27.97 -43.19 31.11
CA PRO A 161 -28.82 -42.52 32.09
C PRO A 161 -28.56 -41.00 32.19
N ARG A 162 -27.32 -40.56 31.95
CA ARG A 162 -26.92 -39.16 32.04
C ARG A 162 -27.44 -38.36 30.84
N ALA A 163 -27.28 -38.88 29.62
CA ALA A 163 -27.78 -38.23 28.40
C ALA A 163 -29.32 -38.14 28.39
N VAL A 164 -30.00 -39.23 28.75
CA VAL A 164 -31.48 -39.25 28.84
C VAL A 164 -31.98 -38.26 29.89
N LYS A 165 -31.33 -38.19 31.06
CA LYS A 165 -31.66 -37.22 32.11
C LYS A 165 -31.58 -35.79 31.59
N TYR A 166 -30.45 -35.39 31.00
CA TYR A 166 -30.28 -34.02 30.48
C TYR A 166 -31.25 -33.70 29.34
N ARG A 167 -31.48 -34.61 28.39
CA ARG A 167 -32.47 -34.40 27.32
C ARG A 167 -33.87 -34.14 27.86
N LYS A 168 -34.31 -34.91 28.87
CA LYS A 168 -35.64 -34.70 29.49
C LYS A 168 -35.74 -33.36 30.20
N TYR A 169 -34.71 -32.96 30.95
CA TYR A 169 -34.69 -31.65 31.62
C TYR A 169 -34.67 -30.50 30.62
N ILE A 170 -33.81 -30.56 29.60
CA ILE A 170 -33.66 -29.50 28.60
C ILE A 170 -34.91 -29.42 27.72
N ALA A 171 -35.47 -30.55 27.27
CA ALA A 171 -36.74 -30.56 26.54
C ALA A 171 -37.89 -30.02 27.39
N GLY A 172 -37.96 -30.41 28.67
CA GLY A 172 -38.94 -29.87 29.61
C GLY A 172 -38.79 -28.37 29.82
N ALA A 173 -37.57 -27.85 29.92
CA ALA A 173 -37.29 -26.43 30.02
C ALA A 173 -37.65 -25.68 28.72
N PHE A 174 -37.32 -26.23 27.56
CA PHE A 174 -37.67 -25.65 26.25
C PHE A 174 -39.20 -25.50 26.11
N PHE A 175 -39.96 -26.60 26.24
CA PHE A 175 -41.43 -26.54 26.11
C PHE A 175 -42.09 -25.79 27.26
N GLY A 176 -41.53 -25.85 28.48
CA GLY A 176 -42.00 -25.08 29.62
C GLY A 176 -41.84 -23.56 29.44
N THR A 177 -40.78 -23.13 28.74
CA THR A 177 -40.51 -21.71 28.45
C THR A 177 -41.48 -21.12 27.43
N LEU A 178 -42.11 -21.95 26.58
CA LEU A 178 -43.13 -21.48 25.63
C LEU A 178 -44.35 -20.86 26.34
N VAL A 179 -44.72 -21.33 27.53
CA VAL A 179 -45.89 -20.82 28.28
C VAL A 179 -45.69 -19.35 28.70
N PRO A 180 -44.64 -18.96 29.44
CA PRO A 180 -44.39 -17.56 29.76
C PRO A 180 -44.03 -16.74 28.51
N LEU A 181 -43.37 -17.31 27.50
CA LEU A 181 -43.11 -16.62 26.23
C LEU A 181 -44.41 -16.16 25.58
N ILE A 182 -45.40 -17.04 25.40
CA ILE A 182 -46.70 -16.71 24.78
C ILE A 182 -47.45 -15.68 25.64
N TYR A 183 -47.41 -15.83 26.96
CA TYR A 183 -48.03 -14.85 27.87
C TYR A 183 -47.45 -13.45 27.65
N TYR A 184 -46.12 -13.30 27.71
CA TYR A 184 -45.47 -12.00 27.50
C TYR A 184 -45.51 -11.53 26.04
N PHE A 185 -45.68 -12.45 25.08
CA PHE A 185 -46.00 -12.11 23.69
C PHE A 185 -47.32 -11.34 23.59
N ILE A 186 -48.37 -11.85 24.24
CA ILE A 186 -49.69 -11.21 24.28
C ILE A 186 -49.62 -9.89 25.07
N GLN A 187 -48.88 -9.85 26.19
CA GLN A 187 -48.74 -8.61 26.97
C GLN A 187 -48.09 -7.48 26.18
N HIS A 188 -47.09 -7.76 25.34
CA HIS A 188 -46.45 -6.71 24.53
C HIS A 188 -47.21 -6.40 23.24
N LYS A 189 -47.71 -7.39 22.49
CA LYS A 189 -48.41 -7.15 21.21
C LYS A 189 -49.84 -6.65 21.36
N VAL A 190 -50.60 -7.24 22.28
CA VAL A 190 -52.04 -6.97 22.41
C VAL A 190 -52.30 -5.96 23.52
N HIS A 191 -51.76 -6.19 24.71
CA HIS A 191 -52.02 -5.33 25.87
C HIS A 191 -51.06 -4.13 25.97
N ARG A 192 -50.03 -4.07 25.12
CA ARG A 192 -49.08 -2.95 25.00
C ARG A 192 -48.50 -2.53 26.36
N VAL A 193 -48.12 -3.50 27.20
CA VAL A 193 -47.56 -3.24 28.53
C VAL A 193 -46.08 -2.83 28.39
N PRO A 194 -45.65 -1.67 28.94
CA PRO A 194 -44.25 -1.26 28.93
C PRO A 194 -43.34 -2.28 29.63
N GLY A 195 -42.21 -2.66 29.03
CA GLY A 195 -41.24 -3.62 29.58
C GLY A 195 -41.62 -5.09 29.36
N ALA A 196 -42.80 -5.37 28.82
CA ALA A 196 -43.21 -6.74 28.48
C ALA A 196 -42.39 -7.32 27.33
N TYR A 197 -41.91 -6.48 26.39
CA TYR A 197 -41.07 -6.93 25.28
C TYR A 197 -39.68 -7.37 25.76
N THR A 198 -39.05 -6.62 26.65
CA THR A 198 -37.79 -7.02 27.33
C THR A 198 -37.95 -8.37 28.03
N THR A 199 -39.05 -8.57 28.74
CA THR A 199 -39.33 -9.85 29.44
C THR A 199 -39.57 -10.99 28.45
N TYR A 200 -40.30 -10.73 27.37
CA TYR A 200 -40.47 -11.65 26.25
C TYR A 200 -39.11 -12.04 25.64
N SER A 201 -38.23 -11.08 25.39
CA SER A 201 -36.90 -11.29 24.82
C SER A 201 -36.07 -12.28 25.66
N PHE A 202 -36.09 -12.19 27.00
CA PHE A 202 -35.38 -13.15 27.85
C PHE A 202 -35.83 -14.59 27.64
N PHE A 203 -37.13 -14.82 27.48
CA PHE A 203 -37.66 -16.16 27.19
C PHE A 203 -37.34 -16.63 25.77
N GLU A 204 -37.28 -15.71 24.81
CA GLU A 204 -36.88 -16.01 23.43
C GLU A 204 -35.39 -16.43 23.37
N TRP A 205 -34.51 -15.68 24.02
CA TRP A 205 -33.10 -16.05 24.16
C TRP A 205 -32.92 -17.38 24.92
N ALA A 206 -33.73 -17.64 25.95
CA ALA A 206 -33.70 -18.92 26.68
C ALA A 206 -34.09 -20.11 25.78
N LEU A 207 -35.05 -19.95 24.88
CA LEU A 207 -35.42 -21.01 23.92
C LEU A 207 -34.26 -21.37 23.01
N ILE A 208 -33.52 -20.39 22.49
CA ILE A 208 -32.33 -20.62 21.68
C ILE A 208 -31.26 -21.38 22.48
N LEU A 209 -31.04 -20.99 23.73
CA LEU A 209 -30.08 -21.68 24.60
C LEU A 209 -30.46 -23.13 24.83
N PHE A 210 -31.72 -23.42 25.13
CA PHE A 210 -32.18 -24.79 25.35
C PHE A 210 -32.18 -25.63 24.07
N ASP A 211 -32.48 -25.02 22.94
CA ASP A 211 -32.51 -25.69 21.65
C ASP A 211 -31.11 -26.19 21.22
N VAL A 212 -30.10 -25.31 21.29
CA VAL A 212 -28.70 -25.67 21.01
C VAL A 212 -28.17 -26.64 22.08
N ALA A 213 -28.51 -26.42 23.36
CA ALA A 213 -28.11 -27.31 24.45
C ALA A 213 -28.68 -28.72 24.30
N PHE A 214 -29.89 -28.88 23.78
CA PHE A 214 -30.50 -30.21 23.55
C PHE A 214 -29.65 -31.03 22.58
N ASP A 215 -29.20 -30.41 21.50
CA ASP A 215 -28.34 -31.05 20.52
C ASP A 215 -26.90 -31.27 21.05
N ALA A 216 -26.42 -30.41 21.96
CA ALA A 216 -25.12 -30.59 22.64
C ALA A 216 -25.05 -31.88 23.48
N VAL A 217 -26.19 -32.38 23.99
CA VAL A 217 -26.24 -33.65 24.73
C VAL A 217 -25.75 -34.84 23.89
N THR A 218 -25.83 -34.75 22.55
CA THR A 218 -25.30 -35.79 21.64
C THR A 218 -23.80 -36.04 21.82
N ALA A 219 -23.03 -35.10 22.39
CA ALA A 219 -21.63 -35.31 22.73
C ALA A 219 -21.43 -36.49 23.69
N LEU A 220 -22.38 -36.75 24.59
CA LEU A 220 -22.33 -37.89 25.52
C LEU A 220 -22.58 -39.23 24.83
N ASP A 221 -23.25 -39.23 23.67
CA ASP A 221 -23.56 -40.44 22.92
C ASP A 221 -22.54 -40.69 21.80
N PHE A 222 -22.03 -39.64 21.16
CA PHE A 222 -21.01 -39.75 20.12
C PHE A 222 -19.61 -40.08 20.65
N GLY A 223 -19.45 -40.18 21.98
CA GLY A 223 -18.25 -40.71 22.61
C GLY A 223 -17.91 -42.13 22.15
N THR A 224 -18.89 -42.89 21.63
CA THR A 224 -18.68 -44.24 21.09
C THR A 224 -18.30 -44.27 19.61
N PHE A 225 -18.24 -43.13 18.93
CA PHE A 225 -17.91 -43.03 17.51
C PHE A 225 -16.51 -42.47 17.27
N GLU A 226 -15.81 -43.09 16.33
CA GLU A 226 -14.56 -42.59 15.74
C GLU A 226 -14.79 -42.44 14.23
N LEU A 227 -14.56 -41.22 13.73
CA LEU A 227 -14.64 -40.91 12.31
C LEU A 227 -13.25 -41.06 11.70
N VAL A 228 -13.11 -42.04 10.81
CA VAL A 228 -11.83 -42.39 10.18
C VAL A 228 -11.91 -42.17 8.68
N VAL A 229 -11.05 -41.30 8.15
CA VAL A 229 -10.87 -41.07 6.71
C VAL A 229 -9.71 -41.93 6.24
N ARG A 230 -9.96 -42.85 5.30
CA ARG A 230 -8.95 -43.79 4.76
C ARG A 230 -8.66 -43.52 3.29
N ASP A 231 -7.38 -43.48 2.91
CA ASP A 231 -6.98 -43.43 1.51
C ASP A 231 -6.90 -44.85 0.94
N ILE A 232 -7.96 -45.25 0.25
CA ILE A 232 -8.11 -46.61 -0.31
C ILE A 232 -7.30 -46.76 -1.62
N LYS A 233 -6.86 -45.65 -2.25
CA LYS A 233 -6.20 -45.64 -3.57
C LYS A 233 -4.75 -45.12 -3.56
N GLY A 234 -4.26 -44.63 -2.42
CA GLY A 234 -2.88 -44.17 -2.24
C GLY A 234 -2.54 -42.87 -2.99
N ILE A 235 -3.55 -42.08 -3.37
CA ILE A 235 -3.38 -40.83 -4.16
C ILE A 235 -2.80 -39.71 -3.30
N SER A 236 -2.97 -39.76 -1.97
CA SER A 236 -2.45 -38.77 -1.03
C SER A 236 -0.91 -38.60 -1.09
N LYS A 237 -0.18 -39.61 -1.57
CA LYS A 237 1.24 -39.50 -1.94
C LYS A 237 1.37 -39.01 -3.39
N GLY A 238 1.14 -37.72 -3.60
CA GLY A 238 1.33 -37.10 -4.92
C GLY A 238 2.75 -37.28 -5.46
N LYS A 239 2.88 -37.42 -6.80
CA LYS A 239 4.18 -37.51 -7.49
C LYS A 239 5.09 -36.30 -7.15
N ASP A 240 6.35 -36.59 -6.85
CA ASP A 240 7.41 -35.65 -6.45
C ASP A 240 7.68 -34.53 -7.48
N LYS A 241 6.97 -33.40 -7.35
CA LYS A 241 7.39 -32.13 -7.95
C LYS A 241 8.11 -31.29 -6.89
N PRO A 242 9.19 -30.56 -7.24
CA PRO A 242 9.94 -29.73 -6.29
C PRO A 242 9.08 -28.73 -5.52
N ILE A 243 8.04 -28.18 -6.15
CA ILE A 243 7.06 -27.28 -5.53
C ILE A 243 6.27 -27.99 -4.43
N ASN A 244 5.84 -29.23 -4.67
CA ASN A 244 5.09 -30.02 -3.70
C ASN A 244 5.96 -30.39 -2.48
N GLN A 245 7.27 -30.52 -2.64
CA GLN A 245 8.19 -30.76 -1.52
C GLN A 245 8.36 -29.53 -0.62
N VAL A 246 8.23 -28.31 -1.16
CA VAL A 246 8.34 -27.08 -0.36
C VAL A 246 7.08 -26.86 0.49
N PHE A 247 5.89 -27.09 -0.09
CA PHE A 247 4.61 -26.86 0.59
C PHE A 247 4.04 -28.09 1.32
N GLY A 248 4.66 -29.27 1.17
CA GLY A 248 4.18 -30.53 1.76
C GLY A 248 4.53 -30.75 3.24
N HIS A 249 5.20 -29.80 3.90
CA HIS A 249 5.55 -29.88 5.31
C HIS A 249 4.44 -29.35 6.22
N ALA A 250 4.30 -29.92 7.42
CA ALA A 250 3.38 -29.41 8.43
C ALA A 250 3.70 -27.94 8.80
N PHE A 251 2.68 -27.09 8.76
CA PHE A 251 2.79 -25.67 9.06
C PHE A 251 3.18 -25.43 10.52
N SER A 252 4.17 -24.58 10.74
CA SER A 252 4.64 -24.18 12.07
C SER A 252 4.50 -22.67 12.23
N TRP A 253 3.60 -22.25 13.13
CA TRP A 253 3.44 -20.85 13.52
C TRP A 253 4.77 -20.21 13.95
N SER A 254 5.62 -20.96 14.65
CA SER A 254 6.90 -20.44 15.11
C SER A 254 7.88 -20.10 13.98
N GLU A 255 7.85 -20.86 12.88
CA GLU A 255 8.70 -20.63 11.69
C GLU A 255 8.09 -19.54 10.79
N ALA A 256 6.76 -19.47 10.70
CA ALA A 256 6.07 -18.37 10.03
C ALA A 256 6.41 -17.03 10.69
N ILE A 257 6.35 -16.96 12.03
CA ILE A 257 6.72 -15.75 12.79
C ILE A 257 8.21 -15.40 12.61
N ASP A 258 9.11 -16.40 12.55
CA ASP A 258 10.53 -16.16 12.23
C ASP A 258 10.69 -15.51 10.84
N ALA A 259 9.98 -16.01 9.83
CA ALA A 259 10.06 -15.48 8.46
C ALA A 259 9.49 -14.06 8.37
N VAL A 260 8.35 -13.79 9.02
CA VAL A 260 7.74 -12.44 9.08
C VAL A 260 8.68 -11.46 9.77
N ALA A 261 9.28 -11.84 10.91
CA ALA A 261 10.25 -11.01 11.61
C ALA A 261 11.49 -10.72 10.76
N ASP A 262 12.00 -11.72 10.04
CA ASP A 262 13.11 -11.53 9.11
C ASP A 262 12.78 -10.55 7.98
N VAL A 263 11.61 -10.72 7.33
CA VAL A 263 11.12 -9.81 6.28
C VAL A 263 10.96 -8.39 6.81
N TYR A 264 10.42 -8.24 8.02
CA TYR A 264 10.25 -6.93 8.65
C TYR A 264 11.57 -6.20 8.89
N ASN A 265 12.63 -6.91 9.31
CA ASN A 265 13.96 -6.29 9.42
C ASN A 265 14.50 -5.84 8.05
N GLY A 266 14.22 -6.60 6.98
CA GLY A 266 14.53 -6.17 5.61
C GLY A 266 13.75 -4.92 5.20
N PHE A 267 12.45 -4.87 5.53
CA PHE A 267 11.59 -3.70 5.32
C PHE A 267 12.12 -2.45 6.04
N VAL A 268 12.55 -2.57 7.30
CA VAL A 268 13.15 -1.45 8.06
C VAL A 268 14.43 -0.97 7.40
N PHE A 269 15.31 -1.88 6.93
CA PHE A 269 16.52 -1.48 6.21
C PHE A 269 16.21 -0.64 4.97
N TRP A 270 15.29 -1.09 4.12
CA TRP A 270 14.91 -0.36 2.91
C TRP A 270 14.20 0.96 3.21
N SER A 271 13.35 0.98 4.23
CA SER A 271 12.68 2.21 4.68
C SER A 271 13.68 3.26 5.15
N MET A 272 14.69 2.86 5.95
CA MET A 272 15.73 3.78 6.38
C MET A 272 16.63 4.23 5.23
N LEU A 273 17.08 3.31 4.37
CA LEU A 273 17.95 3.64 3.24
C LEU A 273 17.29 4.65 2.28
N THR A 274 16.02 4.43 1.95
CA THR A 274 15.25 5.33 1.06
C THR A 274 14.94 6.68 1.69
N SER A 275 14.92 6.78 3.03
CA SER A 275 14.72 8.06 3.72
C SER A 275 15.94 8.98 3.72
N LEU A 276 17.14 8.46 3.46
CA LEU A 276 18.37 9.25 3.56
C LEU A 276 18.36 10.43 2.60
N GLY A 277 17.95 10.22 1.35
CA GLY A 277 17.90 11.27 0.33
C GLY A 277 17.12 12.50 0.79
N LEU A 278 15.97 12.28 1.44
CA LEU A 278 15.07 13.32 1.91
C LEU A 278 15.70 14.30 2.92
N LEU A 279 16.81 13.92 3.57
CA LEU A 279 17.43 14.69 4.66
C LEU A 279 18.80 15.28 4.28
N VAL A 280 19.36 14.93 3.11
CA VAL A 280 20.78 15.17 2.80
C VAL A 280 21.09 16.58 2.25
N TRP A 281 20.07 17.39 1.96
CA TRP A 281 20.19 18.71 1.34
C TRP A 281 21.21 19.67 1.96
N CYS A 282 21.45 19.60 3.27
CA CYS A 282 22.44 20.45 3.94
C CYS A 282 23.85 19.83 4.05
N TYR A 283 24.01 18.51 3.89
CA TYR A 283 25.26 17.78 4.12
C TYR A 283 25.41 16.57 3.17
N GLU A 284 25.73 16.82 1.90
CA GLU A 284 25.88 15.78 0.86
C GLU A 284 26.84 14.65 1.22
N VAL A 285 27.89 14.94 2.00
CA VAL A 285 28.87 13.95 2.48
C VAL A 285 28.20 12.80 3.27
N MET A 286 27.01 13.03 3.83
CA MET A 286 26.25 12.01 4.54
C MET A 286 25.79 10.84 3.66
N VAL A 287 25.82 10.95 2.32
CA VAL A 287 25.62 9.78 1.43
C VAL A 287 26.65 8.68 1.71
N MET A 288 27.84 9.04 2.21
CA MET A 288 28.93 8.11 2.51
C MET A 288 28.65 7.18 3.70
N VAL A 289 27.54 7.33 4.41
CA VAL A 289 27.26 6.49 5.61
C VAL A 289 27.13 5.00 5.30
N THR A 290 26.80 4.64 4.06
CA THR A 290 26.61 3.25 3.62
C THR A 290 27.92 2.44 3.53
N ILE A 291 29.10 3.09 3.53
CA ILE A 291 30.41 2.43 3.34
C ILE A 291 30.93 1.70 4.60
N SER A 292 30.19 1.77 5.70
CA SER A 292 30.55 1.16 6.99
C SER A 292 31.07 -0.29 6.94
N PRO A 293 30.69 -1.17 5.97
CA PRO A 293 31.25 -2.51 5.88
C PRO A 293 32.78 -2.57 5.69
N PHE A 294 33.45 -1.48 5.30
CA PHE A 294 34.93 -1.41 5.33
C PHE A 294 35.51 -1.73 6.72
N LEU A 295 34.78 -1.43 7.80
CA LEU A 295 35.19 -1.75 9.17
C LEU A 295 35.36 -3.26 9.40
N LEU A 296 34.71 -4.11 8.59
CA LEU A 296 34.88 -5.57 8.65
C LEU A 296 36.27 -6.04 8.15
N ALA A 297 37.10 -5.15 7.60
CA ALA A 297 38.51 -5.43 7.30
C ALA A 297 39.32 -5.61 8.60
N ILE A 298 38.94 -4.89 9.65
CA ILE A 298 39.60 -4.89 10.95
C ILE A 298 39.12 -6.11 11.74
N ARG A 299 39.99 -7.11 11.94
CA ARG A 299 39.63 -8.40 12.54
C ARG A 299 38.93 -8.28 13.92
N PRO A 300 39.40 -7.45 14.87
CA PRO A 300 38.70 -7.24 16.14
C PRO A 300 37.26 -6.73 15.96
N ILE A 301 37.07 -5.73 15.10
CA ILE A 301 35.75 -5.15 14.82
C ILE A 301 34.85 -6.17 14.13
N ARG A 302 35.36 -6.89 13.12
CA ARG A 302 34.61 -7.97 12.48
C ARG A 302 34.15 -9.03 13.48
N SER A 303 35.02 -9.44 14.40
CA SER A 303 34.66 -10.42 15.44
C SER A 303 33.59 -9.86 16.39
N LEU A 304 33.71 -8.60 16.80
CA LEU A 304 32.73 -7.92 17.65
C LEU A 304 31.35 -7.89 17.00
N VAL A 305 31.26 -7.45 15.73
CA VAL A 305 29.99 -7.32 15.00
C VAL A 305 29.34 -8.69 14.78
N VAL A 306 30.10 -9.67 14.26
CA VAL A 306 29.55 -11.01 13.95
C VAL A 306 29.09 -11.74 15.20
N LYS A 307 29.77 -11.56 16.34
CA LYS A 307 29.33 -12.17 17.62
C LYS A 307 28.10 -11.48 18.22
N ASN A 308 27.87 -10.20 17.90
CA ASN A 308 26.84 -9.38 18.52
C ASN A 308 25.82 -8.83 17.50
N LEU A 309 25.49 -9.58 16.44
CA LEU A 309 24.57 -9.12 15.38
C LEU A 309 23.24 -8.57 15.92
N ARG A 310 22.69 -9.18 16.97
CA ARG A 310 21.48 -8.69 17.65
C ARG A 310 21.62 -7.25 18.14
N ALA A 311 22.74 -6.92 18.79
CA ALA A 311 22.96 -5.58 19.32
C ALA A 311 23.07 -4.56 18.18
N PHE A 312 23.80 -4.88 17.10
CA PHE A 312 23.93 -3.98 15.95
C PHE A 312 22.60 -3.77 15.22
N HIS A 313 21.82 -4.82 14.98
CA HIS A 313 20.46 -4.68 14.41
C HIS A 313 19.52 -3.89 15.34
N PHE A 314 19.67 -4.00 16.66
CA PHE A 314 18.87 -3.22 17.62
C PHE A 314 19.26 -1.74 17.63
N VAL A 315 20.57 -1.45 17.61
CA VAL A 315 21.08 -0.07 17.53
C VAL A 315 20.66 0.59 16.21
N ALA A 316 20.58 -0.16 15.10
CA ALA A 316 20.08 0.37 13.83
C ALA A 316 18.61 0.88 13.91
N LEU A 317 17.81 0.44 14.88
CA LEU A 317 16.43 0.92 15.05
C LEU A 317 16.35 2.37 15.56
N THR A 318 17.46 3.00 15.98
CA THR A 318 17.46 4.43 16.34
C THR A 318 17.00 5.32 15.20
N GLY A 319 17.13 4.87 13.95
CA GLY A 319 16.60 5.58 12.78
C GLY A 319 15.08 5.78 12.83
N LEU A 320 14.34 4.81 13.36
CA LEU A 320 12.88 4.90 13.53
C LEU A 320 12.46 5.83 14.68
N LEU A 321 13.40 6.26 15.51
CA LEU A 321 13.20 7.28 16.55
C LEU A 321 13.54 8.70 16.07
N ALA A 322 14.14 8.83 14.88
CA ALA A 322 14.60 10.13 14.38
C ALA A 322 13.44 11.12 14.13
N TYR A 323 12.21 10.64 13.94
CA TYR A 323 11.02 11.50 13.87
C TYR A 323 10.71 12.25 15.19
N LEU A 324 11.35 11.89 16.31
CA LEU A 324 11.25 12.66 17.56
C LEU A 324 12.28 13.80 17.62
N VAL A 325 13.20 13.87 16.66
CA VAL A 325 14.25 14.89 16.57
C VAL A 325 13.74 16.01 15.66
N ASN A 326 13.37 17.14 16.26
CA ASN A 326 12.79 18.27 15.52
C ASN A 326 13.81 19.02 14.67
N ASP A 327 15.05 19.12 15.12
CA ASP A 327 16.12 19.78 14.34
C ASP A 327 16.50 18.91 13.13
N PRO A 328 16.45 19.44 11.89
CA PRO A 328 16.68 18.66 10.68
C PRO A 328 18.12 18.13 10.59
N VAL A 329 19.11 18.86 11.11
CA VAL A 329 20.53 18.45 11.09
C VAL A 329 20.75 17.28 12.04
N TYR A 330 20.26 17.37 13.29
CA TYR A 330 20.36 16.25 14.22
C TYR A 330 19.53 15.03 13.78
N ARG A 331 18.42 15.24 13.08
CA ARG A 331 17.64 14.16 12.45
C ARG A 331 18.47 13.44 11.39
N LEU A 332 19.13 14.19 10.48
CA LEU A 332 20.03 13.63 9.48
C LEU A 332 21.15 12.80 10.11
N PHE A 333 21.83 13.31 11.15
CA PHE A 333 22.89 12.54 11.82
C PHE A 333 22.37 11.28 12.50
N THR A 334 21.17 11.33 13.09
CA THR A 334 20.53 10.16 13.72
C THR A 334 20.21 9.08 12.69
N VAL A 335 19.65 9.47 11.55
CA VAL A 335 19.35 8.57 10.42
C VAL A 335 20.63 8.03 9.79
N GLY A 336 21.62 8.90 9.57
CA GLY A 336 22.93 8.52 9.04
C GLY A 336 23.65 7.51 9.92
N PHE A 337 23.63 7.69 11.24
CA PHE A 337 24.16 6.72 12.20
C PHE A 337 23.42 5.39 12.13
N ALA A 338 22.08 5.42 12.07
CA ALA A 338 21.27 4.21 11.96
C ALA A 338 21.59 3.42 10.68
N ILE A 339 21.71 4.08 9.54
CA ILE A 339 22.07 3.47 8.25
C ILE A 339 23.50 2.94 8.28
N TRP A 340 24.45 3.69 8.85
CA TRP A 340 25.84 3.24 9.05
C TRP A 340 25.88 1.90 9.79
N ILE A 341 25.17 1.80 10.91
CA ILE A 341 25.09 0.56 11.69
C ILE A 341 24.34 -0.54 10.94
N SER A 342 23.26 -0.20 10.22
CA SER A 342 22.44 -1.16 9.49
C SER A 342 23.19 -1.80 8.32
N CYS A 343 23.92 -1.02 7.51
CA CYS A 343 24.77 -1.54 6.44
C CYS A 343 25.86 -2.48 6.98
N LEU A 344 26.48 -2.12 8.12
CA LEU A 344 27.47 -2.96 8.80
C LEU A 344 26.83 -4.28 9.29
N ALA A 345 25.65 -4.21 9.91
CA ALA A 345 24.93 -5.36 10.44
C ALA A 345 24.48 -6.33 9.35
N TRP A 346 23.93 -5.83 8.24
CA TRP A 346 23.51 -6.65 7.10
C TRP A 346 24.69 -7.28 6.37
N ALA A 347 25.77 -6.54 6.11
CA ALA A 347 26.98 -7.10 5.51
C ALA A 347 27.59 -8.21 6.40
N ALA A 348 27.64 -7.99 7.71
CA ALA A 348 28.10 -9.01 8.67
C ALA A 348 27.15 -10.21 8.75
N THR A 349 25.84 -9.98 8.63
CA THR A 349 24.82 -11.06 8.59
C THR A 349 25.03 -11.95 7.38
N PHE A 350 25.12 -11.38 6.17
CA PHE A 350 25.38 -12.14 4.95
C PHE A 350 26.71 -12.91 5.02
N TYR A 351 27.77 -12.26 5.50
CA TYR A 351 29.07 -12.90 5.70
C TYR A 351 29.02 -14.08 6.67
N SER A 352 28.40 -13.89 7.84
CA SER A 352 28.33 -14.92 8.89
C SER A 352 27.55 -16.17 8.45
N GLU A 353 26.50 -15.98 7.64
CA GLU A 353 25.65 -17.06 7.15
C GLU A 353 26.11 -17.62 5.79
N GLY A 354 27.14 -17.02 5.16
CA GLY A 354 27.62 -17.33 3.81
C GLY A 354 27.96 -18.80 3.56
N PHE A 355 28.34 -19.52 4.62
CA PHE A 355 28.75 -20.92 4.58
C PHE A 355 27.60 -21.91 4.80
N GLN A 356 26.43 -21.46 5.26
CA GLN A 356 25.21 -22.27 5.39
C GLN A 356 24.15 -21.84 4.38
N ALA A 357 24.04 -22.60 3.28
CA ALA A 357 23.18 -22.24 2.15
C ALA A 357 21.70 -22.00 2.53
N ALA A 358 21.15 -22.74 3.49
CA ALA A 358 19.74 -22.59 3.90
C ALA A 358 19.47 -21.31 4.72
N ARG A 359 20.38 -20.96 5.64
CA ARG A 359 20.26 -19.74 6.45
C ARG A 359 20.54 -18.50 5.62
N LEU A 360 21.55 -18.56 4.75
CA LEU A 360 21.84 -17.48 3.80
C LEU A 360 20.65 -17.22 2.89
N GLU A 361 20.05 -18.26 2.30
CA GLU A 361 18.83 -18.09 1.49
C GLU A 361 17.71 -17.40 2.27
N SER A 362 17.51 -17.76 3.53
CA SER A 362 16.49 -17.14 4.38
C SER A 362 16.76 -15.64 4.58
N LYS A 363 18.01 -15.24 4.86
CA LYS A 363 18.38 -13.83 5.02
C LYS A 363 18.35 -13.04 3.72
N MET A 364 18.74 -13.64 2.59
CA MET A 364 18.60 -13.00 1.27
C MET A 364 17.12 -12.82 0.89
N SER A 365 16.29 -13.84 1.11
CA SER A 365 14.84 -13.77 0.87
C SER A 365 14.19 -12.70 1.73
N ALA A 366 14.57 -12.62 3.00
CA ALA A 366 14.09 -11.60 3.93
C ALA A 366 14.41 -10.18 3.47
N TRP A 367 15.64 -9.94 3.02
CA TRP A 367 16.08 -8.62 2.56
C TRP A 367 15.38 -8.21 1.24
N LEU A 368 15.19 -9.15 0.31
CA LEU A 368 14.51 -8.91 -0.97
C LEU A 368 12.99 -8.75 -0.82
N ILE A 369 12.35 -9.63 -0.04
CA ILE A 369 10.92 -9.50 0.25
C ILE A 369 10.67 -8.27 1.14
N GLY A 370 11.65 -7.85 1.94
CA GLY A 370 11.63 -6.58 2.65
C GLY A 370 11.54 -5.36 1.71
N LEU A 371 12.24 -5.38 0.56
CA LEU A 371 12.07 -4.37 -0.49
C LEU A 371 10.65 -4.41 -1.06
N VAL A 372 10.16 -5.60 -1.40
CA VAL A 372 8.77 -5.78 -1.89
C VAL A 372 7.77 -5.25 -0.87
N ALA A 373 7.96 -5.53 0.42
CA ALA A 373 7.13 -5.00 1.49
C ALA A 373 7.21 -3.47 1.57
N SER A 374 8.40 -2.89 1.42
CA SER A 374 8.58 -1.42 1.36
C SER A 374 7.80 -0.81 0.20
N SER A 375 7.91 -1.37 -1.00
CA SER A 375 7.19 -0.89 -2.17
C SER A 375 5.67 -1.10 -2.04
N VAL A 376 5.20 -2.18 -1.43
CA VAL A 376 3.77 -2.40 -1.13
C VAL A 376 3.25 -1.39 -0.10
N VAL A 377 4.02 -1.11 0.96
CA VAL A 377 3.64 -0.12 1.97
C VAL A 377 3.60 1.28 1.37
N LYS A 378 4.59 1.66 0.56
CA LYS A 378 4.56 2.92 -0.21
C LYS A 378 3.37 2.96 -1.17
N PHE A 379 3.11 1.87 -1.89
CA PHE A 379 1.93 1.75 -2.74
C PHE A 379 0.61 1.79 -1.96
N ALA A 380 0.57 1.47 -0.67
CA ALA A 380 -0.62 1.67 0.16
C ALA A 380 -0.79 3.12 0.62
N ASN A 381 0.31 3.86 0.77
CA ASN A 381 0.37 5.20 1.37
C ASN A 381 0.82 6.26 0.35
N TYR A 382 0.29 6.20 -0.87
CA TYR A 382 0.53 7.23 -1.90
C TYR A 382 2.01 7.52 -2.14
N THR A 383 2.83 6.48 -2.27
CA THR A 383 4.30 6.51 -2.44
C THR A 383 5.11 6.96 -1.22
N ASN A 384 4.47 7.39 -0.12
CA ASN A 384 5.17 7.71 1.12
C ASN A 384 5.34 6.46 1.99
N ASN A 385 6.40 6.43 2.79
CA ASN A 385 6.59 5.36 3.77
C ASN A 385 6.24 5.89 5.18
N PRO A 386 5.24 5.32 5.87
CA PRO A 386 4.76 5.85 7.14
C PRO A 386 5.78 5.69 8.28
N ILE A 387 6.86 4.93 8.11
CA ILE A 387 7.94 4.81 9.11
C ILE A 387 9.19 5.62 8.73
N TRP A 388 9.07 6.53 7.77
CA TRP A 388 10.14 7.47 7.47
C TRP A 388 10.33 8.50 8.60
N PRO A 389 11.57 8.95 8.82
CA PRO A 389 11.90 9.99 9.78
C PRO A 389 11.32 11.36 9.41
N THR A 390 10.88 11.57 8.16
CA THR A 390 10.18 12.77 7.68
C THR A 390 8.66 12.71 7.88
N SER A 391 8.15 11.59 8.39
CA SER A 391 6.73 11.41 8.72
C SER A 391 6.54 11.45 10.24
N HIS A 392 5.37 11.91 10.67
CA HIS A 392 4.90 12.00 12.05
C HIS A 392 3.37 11.91 12.09
N ALA A 393 2.76 11.81 13.27
CA ALA A 393 1.31 11.57 13.40
C ALA A 393 0.43 12.54 12.59
N ALA A 394 0.79 13.82 12.49
CA ALA A 394 0.00 14.82 11.77
C ALA A 394 0.10 14.77 10.22
N ASN A 395 1.06 14.03 9.65
CA ASN A 395 1.23 13.87 8.19
C ASN A 395 1.27 12.39 7.77
N GLY A 396 0.62 11.51 8.55
CA GLY A 396 0.44 10.09 8.20
C GLY A 396 1.49 9.11 8.74
N GLY A 397 2.41 9.56 9.61
CA GLY A 397 3.48 8.72 10.15
C GLY A 397 3.02 7.72 11.22
N TRP A 398 3.49 6.47 11.11
CA TRP A 398 3.24 5.34 12.02
C TRP A 398 4.53 4.84 12.70
N ASN A 399 5.52 5.73 12.86
CA ASN A 399 6.85 5.40 13.39
C ASN A 399 6.84 4.62 14.71
N GLY A 400 5.95 4.96 15.65
CA GLY A 400 5.84 4.27 16.94
C GLY A 400 5.48 2.78 16.81
N ILE A 401 4.47 2.47 15.96
CA ILE A 401 4.10 1.09 15.63
C ILE A 401 5.26 0.42 14.88
N GLY A 402 5.87 1.16 13.94
CA GLY A 402 7.03 0.73 13.18
C GLY A 402 8.19 0.26 14.07
N LEU A 403 8.47 1.02 15.13
CA LEU A 403 9.51 0.73 16.11
C LEU A 403 9.16 -0.48 16.99
N ILE A 404 7.93 -0.57 17.50
CA ILE A 404 7.50 -1.71 18.33
C ILE A 404 7.65 -3.01 17.53
N LEU A 405 7.15 -3.03 16.30
CA LEU A 405 7.31 -4.18 15.40
C LEU A 405 8.78 -4.44 15.07
N GLY A 406 9.60 -3.40 14.90
CA GLY A 406 11.05 -3.51 14.68
C GLY A 406 11.77 -4.16 15.84
N VAL A 407 11.48 -3.75 17.08
CA VAL A 407 12.02 -4.35 18.30
C VAL A 407 11.66 -5.83 18.36
N LEU A 408 10.38 -6.17 18.19
CA LEU A 408 9.92 -7.57 18.19
C LEU A 408 10.58 -8.39 17.06
N ALA A 409 10.72 -7.80 15.88
CA ALA A 409 11.35 -8.41 14.72
C ALA A 409 12.83 -8.71 14.96
N VAL A 410 13.60 -7.77 15.51
CA VAL A 410 15.03 -7.98 15.84
C VAL A 410 15.18 -9.05 16.91
N LEU A 411 14.38 -9.01 17.99
CA LEU A 411 14.41 -10.00 19.06
C LEU A 411 14.14 -11.42 18.53
N ARG A 412 13.25 -11.55 17.56
CA ARG A 412 12.87 -12.82 16.96
C ARG A 412 13.88 -13.31 15.91
N SER A 413 14.30 -12.45 14.99
CA SER A 413 15.18 -12.79 13.84
C SER A 413 16.59 -13.20 14.24
N THR A 414 17.06 -12.67 15.37
CA THR A 414 18.43 -12.87 15.88
C THR A 414 18.52 -13.87 17.04
N ARG A 415 17.42 -14.59 17.33
CA ARG A 415 17.38 -15.58 18.42
C ARG A 415 18.34 -16.75 18.25
N LYS A 416 18.66 -17.10 17.00
CA LYS A 416 19.59 -18.20 16.66
C LYS A 416 21.01 -17.64 16.70
N ALA A 417 21.87 -18.24 17.51
CA ALA A 417 23.24 -17.79 17.64
C ALA A 417 23.97 -17.81 16.28
N PRO A 418 24.74 -16.75 15.97
CA PRO A 418 25.63 -16.75 14.80
C PRO A 418 26.72 -17.79 15.00
N ILE A 419 27.20 -18.40 13.91
CA ILE A 419 28.20 -19.45 13.98
C ILE A 419 29.54 -18.84 14.33
N THR A 420 30.11 -19.23 15.47
CA THR A 420 31.44 -18.79 15.90
C THR A 420 32.54 -19.52 15.13
N GLY A 421 33.21 -18.80 14.22
CA GLY A 421 34.67 -18.68 14.11
C GLY A 421 35.54 -19.91 13.79
N ASN A 422 35.38 -21.02 14.52
CA ASN A 422 36.31 -22.16 14.43
C ASN A 422 36.07 -23.07 13.20
N ASP A 423 34.89 -22.97 12.57
CA ASP A 423 34.57 -23.72 11.34
C ASP A 423 34.71 -22.88 10.04
N LEU A 424 35.06 -21.59 10.15
CA LEU A 424 35.16 -20.66 9.00
C LEU A 424 36.48 -20.78 8.22
N ALA A 425 37.43 -21.54 8.76
CA ALA A 425 38.67 -21.90 8.09
C ALA A 425 38.64 -23.40 7.81
N VAL A 426 38.16 -23.79 6.63
CA VAL A 426 38.55 -25.01 5.88
C VAL A 426 37.66 -25.06 4.64
N ASN A 427 38.24 -24.63 3.52
CA ASN A 427 38.32 -25.41 2.29
C ASN A 427 38.80 -24.50 1.16
N GLY A 428 39.94 -24.84 0.57
CA GLY A 428 40.50 -24.15 -0.59
C GLY A 428 39.57 -24.22 -1.81
N ARG A 429 38.61 -23.30 -1.86
CA ARG A 429 37.78 -23.05 -3.04
C ARG A 429 38.42 -21.92 -3.85
N LYS A 430 38.52 -22.11 -5.16
CA LYS A 430 38.80 -21.01 -6.09
C LYS A 430 37.52 -20.17 -6.22
N GLU A 431 37.36 -19.20 -5.35
CA GLU A 431 36.27 -18.22 -5.45
C GLU A 431 36.61 -17.16 -6.51
N GLY A 432 35.61 -16.67 -7.24
CA GLY A 432 35.78 -15.57 -8.19
C GLY A 432 36.28 -14.28 -7.52
N SER A 433 36.64 -13.28 -8.32
CA SER A 433 37.17 -12.01 -7.80
C SER A 433 36.19 -11.32 -6.82
N SER A 434 36.72 -10.92 -5.65
CA SER A 434 35.99 -10.14 -4.64
C SER A 434 35.66 -8.72 -5.12
N VAL A 435 36.51 -8.16 -5.99
CA VAL A 435 36.31 -6.84 -6.60
C VAL A 435 35.17 -6.89 -7.62
N LEU A 436 35.15 -7.90 -8.51
CA LEU A 436 34.06 -8.07 -9.47
C LEU A 436 32.72 -8.35 -8.76
N ALA A 437 32.74 -9.07 -7.65
CA ALA A 437 31.56 -9.22 -6.80
C ALA A 437 31.12 -7.89 -6.17
N ALA A 438 32.07 -7.03 -5.77
CA ALA A 438 31.78 -5.70 -5.23
C ALA A 438 31.08 -4.81 -6.27
N LEU A 439 31.61 -4.77 -7.50
CA LEU A 439 30.98 -4.06 -8.63
C LEU A 439 29.56 -4.60 -8.90
N GLY A 440 29.40 -5.93 -8.87
CA GLY A 440 28.10 -6.58 -8.98
C GLY A 440 27.08 -6.14 -7.93
N ILE A 441 27.50 -6.09 -6.66
CA ILE A 441 26.66 -5.62 -5.55
C ILE A 441 26.34 -4.13 -5.70
N ALA A 442 27.30 -3.31 -6.15
CA ALA A 442 27.08 -1.89 -6.39
C ALA A 442 25.96 -1.65 -7.42
N GLY A 443 26.09 -2.25 -8.60
CA GLY A 443 25.09 -2.14 -9.67
C GLY A 443 23.74 -2.73 -9.27
N LEU A 444 23.74 -3.85 -8.53
CA LEU A 444 22.52 -4.47 -8.04
C LEU A 444 21.79 -3.58 -7.04
N VAL A 445 22.45 -3.15 -5.96
CA VAL A 445 21.83 -2.31 -4.92
C VAL A 445 21.37 -0.98 -5.51
N PHE A 446 22.16 -0.39 -6.41
CA PHE A 446 21.77 0.81 -7.13
C PHE A 446 20.49 0.58 -7.94
N GLY A 447 20.44 -0.44 -8.80
CA GLY A 447 19.26 -0.74 -9.61
C GLY A 447 18.01 -1.09 -8.79
N LEU A 448 18.17 -1.81 -7.67
CA LEU A 448 17.07 -2.07 -6.73
C LEU A 448 16.55 -0.77 -6.08
N HIS A 449 17.45 0.14 -5.70
CA HIS A 449 17.08 1.40 -5.05
C HIS A 449 16.49 2.40 -6.04
N SER A 450 17.15 2.66 -7.17
CA SER A 450 16.75 3.69 -8.13
C SER A 450 15.48 3.35 -8.89
N LEU A 451 15.16 2.06 -9.08
CA LEU A 451 14.05 1.64 -9.95
C LEU A 451 12.91 0.91 -9.22
N LEU A 452 13.20 0.21 -8.11
CA LEU A 452 12.23 -0.71 -7.47
C LEU A 452 11.83 -0.32 -6.04
N SER A 453 12.40 0.75 -5.50
CA SER A 453 12.03 1.27 -4.17
C SER A 453 10.66 1.96 -4.14
N ASP A 454 10.06 2.20 -5.31
CA ASP A 454 8.66 2.55 -5.49
C ASP A 454 8.11 1.89 -6.77
N SER A 455 6.80 1.59 -6.77
CA SER A 455 6.15 0.91 -7.89
C SER A 455 5.90 1.80 -9.11
N SER A 456 5.89 3.12 -8.93
CA SER A 456 5.57 4.13 -9.94
C SER A 456 6.79 4.75 -10.64
N THR A 457 8.00 4.58 -10.10
CA THR A 457 9.22 5.17 -10.68
C THR A 457 9.37 4.85 -12.17
N MET A 458 9.37 3.57 -12.54
CA MET A 458 9.51 3.18 -13.95
C MET A 458 8.25 3.43 -14.79
N ILE A 459 7.10 3.68 -14.18
CA ILE A 459 5.88 4.13 -14.88
C ILE A 459 6.08 5.57 -15.35
N LEU A 460 6.64 6.42 -14.49
CA LEU A 460 6.90 7.83 -14.80
C LEU A 460 8.03 8.03 -15.81
N TRP A 461 8.98 7.08 -15.93
CA TRP A 461 9.98 7.09 -17.00
C TRP A 461 9.38 6.99 -18.41
N VAL A 462 8.20 6.36 -18.53
CA VAL A 462 7.54 6.08 -19.81
C VAL A 462 6.26 6.89 -19.99
N TRP A 463 6.02 7.86 -19.10
CA TRP A 463 4.91 8.80 -19.15
C TRP A 463 5.17 9.93 -20.16
N GLU A 464 4.14 10.31 -20.90
CA GLU A 464 4.20 11.33 -21.96
C GLU A 464 2.88 12.14 -22.02
N GLY A 465 2.13 12.24 -20.91
CA GLY A 465 0.90 13.04 -20.86
C GLY A 465 -0.37 12.38 -21.43
N TYR A 466 -1.31 13.23 -21.85
CA TYR A 466 -2.66 12.88 -22.33
C TYR A 466 -2.78 12.97 -23.87
N PRO A 467 -3.61 12.13 -24.50
CA PRO A 467 -4.39 11.04 -23.91
C PRO A 467 -3.48 9.92 -23.38
N ILE A 468 -3.90 9.28 -22.29
CA ILE A 468 -3.10 8.25 -21.61
C ILE A 468 -2.90 7.05 -22.55
N ARG A 469 -1.65 6.84 -22.99
CA ARG A 469 -1.25 5.73 -23.88
C ARG A 469 -0.44 4.64 -23.19
N GLY A 470 -0.08 4.83 -21.92
CA GLY A 470 0.82 3.97 -21.16
C GLY A 470 0.24 3.51 -19.83
N PRO A 471 1.06 2.87 -18.97
CA PRO A 471 0.67 2.57 -17.61
C PRO A 471 0.43 3.86 -16.80
N ILE A 472 -0.35 3.72 -15.73
CA ILE A 472 -0.59 4.72 -14.68
C ILE A 472 -0.30 4.12 -13.31
N SER A 473 0.11 4.94 -12.35
CA SER A 473 0.58 4.52 -11.02
C SER A 473 -0.35 3.52 -10.33
N VAL A 474 -1.67 3.75 -10.38
CA VAL A 474 -2.70 2.79 -9.93
C VAL A 474 -3.63 2.49 -11.11
N PRO A 475 -3.86 1.22 -11.51
CA PRO A 475 -3.50 -0.01 -10.79
C PRO A 475 -2.14 -0.61 -11.18
N HIS A 476 -1.43 -0.06 -12.18
CA HIS A 476 -0.32 -0.77 -12.81
C HIS A 476 0.93 -0.91 -11.92
N GLY A 477 1.09 -0.10 -10.87
CA GLY A 477 2.12 -0.32 -9.85
C GLY A 477 2.08 -1.73 -9.24
N ALA A 478 0.91 -2.36 -9.16
CA ALA A 478 0.79 -3.76 -8.72
C ALA A 478 1.46 -4.75 -9.68
N LEU A 479 1.57 -4.45 -10.99
CA LEU A 479 2.29 -5.28 -11.95
C LEU A 479 3.81 -5.20 -11.74
N THR A 480 4.34 -4.02 -11.41
CA THR A 480 5.73 -3.86 -10.98
C THR A 480 6.00 -4.73 -9.74
N ILE A 481 5.13 -4.67 -8.73
CA ILE A 481 5.26 -5.46 -7.50
C ILE A 481 5.12 -6.98 -7.78
N ALA A 482 4.25 -7.38 -8.70
CA ALA A 482 4.07 -8.76 -9.10
C ALA A 482 5.32 -9.33 -9.79
N THR A 483 5.92 -8.55 -10.69
CA THR A 483 7.17 -8.96 -11.36
C THR A 483 8.37 -8.98 -10.42
N MET A 484 8.42 -8.10 -9.42
CA MET A 484 9.41 -8.21 -8.34
C MET A 484 9.28 -9.56 -7.61
N GLY A 485 8.05 -9.97 -7.26
CA GLY A 485 7.78 -11.26 -6.63
C GLY A 485 8.10 -12.47 -7.53
N ALA A 486 7.77 -12.37 -8.82
CA ALA A 486 8.15 -13.37 -9.80
C ALA A 486 9.68 -13.52 -9.90
N GLY A 487 10.41 -12.40 -9.92
CA GLY A 487 11.88 -12.38 -9.91
C GLY A 487 12.47 -13.07 -8.69
N VAL A 488 12.02 -12.74 -7.48
CA VAL A 488 12.46 -13.43 -6.24
C VAL A 488 12.22 -14.94 -6.36
N THR A 489 11.03 -15.34 -6.82
CA THR A 489 10.67 -16.75 -6.99
C THR A 489 11.59 -17.45 -8.00
N ILE A 490 11.89 -16.83 -9.14
CA ILE A 490 12.82 -17.35 -10.15
C ILE A 490 14.23 -17.52 -9.55
N GLY A 491 14.72 -16.51 -8.80
CA GLY A 491 16.01 -16.57 -8.13
C GLY A 491 16.13 -17.74 -7.14
N LEU A 492 15.05 -18.05 -6.40
CA LEU A 492 15.03 -19.14 -5.40
C LEU A 492 14.88 -20.55 -6.00
N PHE A 493 14.14 -20.70 -7.10
CA PHE A 493 13.86 -22.00 -7.71
C PHE A 493 14.76 -22.33 -8.90
N ARG A 494 15.27 -21.34 -9.61
CA ARG A 494 16.11 -21.48 -10.81
C ARG A 494 17.35 -20.59 -10.73
N GLU A 495 18.15 -20.78 -9.68
CA GLU A 495 19.41 -20.06 -9.46
C GLU A 495 20.35 -20.13 -10.69
N ASP A 496 20.42 -21.29 -11.37
CA ASP A 496 21.22 -21.46 -12.59
C ASP A 496 20.79 -20.56 -13.74
N LEU A 497 19.48 -20.33 -13.91
CA LEU A 497 18.96 -19.40 -14.88
C LEU A 497 19.26 -17.96 -14.46
N ALA A 498 19.03 -17.64 -13.17
CA ALA A 498 19.21 -16.30 -12.62
C ALA A 498 20.65 -15.78 -12.76
N ARG A 499 21.66 -16.66 -12.69
CA ARG A 499 23.08 -16.32 -12.88
C ARG A 499 23.58 -16.47 -14.32
N SER A 500 22.74 -16.82 -15.27
CA SER A 500 23.16 -17.09 -16.65
C SER A 500 23.39 -15.81 -17.46
N TRP A 501 24.33 -15.86 -18.40
CA TRP A 501 24.54 -14.78 -19.37
C TRP A 501 23.32 -14.52 -20.26
N THR A 502 22.54 -15.55 -20.55
CA THR A 502 21.29 -15.42 -21.32
C THR A 502 20.28 -14.56 -20.58
N PHE A 503 20.06 -14.83 -19.29
CA PHE A 503 19.09 -14.06 -18.50
C PHE A 503 19.60 -12.64 -18.20
N TYR A 504 20.91 -12.46 -18.01
CA TYR A 504 21.53 -11.13 -18.02
C TYR A 504 21.27 -10.38 -19.33
N GLY A 505 21.42 -11.02 -20.48
CA GLY A 505 21.08 -10.44 -21.78
C GLY A 505 19.62 -9.97 -21.87
N VAL A 506 18.67 -10.77 -21.34
CA VAL A 506 17.25 -10.35 -21.22
C VAL A 506 17.10 -9.12 -20.32
N GLY A 507 17.82 -9.07 -19.20
CA GLY A 507 17.87 -7.89 -18.33
C GLY A 507 18.38 -6.65 -19.06
N CYS A 508 19.46 -6.78 -19.85
CA CYS A 508 19.99 -5.68 -20.68
C CYS A 508 18.99 -5.22 -21.74
N THR A 509 18.27 -6.14 -22.38
CA THR A 509 17.18 -5.78 -23.30
C THR A 509 16.07 -5.02 -22.58
N GLY A 510 15.68 -5.46 -21.38
CA GLY A 510 14.70 -4.74 -20.56
C GLY A 510 15.17 -3.32 -20.20
N ALA A 511 16.42 -3.17 -19.80
CA ALA A 511 17.05 -1.87 -19.51
C ALA A 511 17.09 -0.95 -20.74
N ALA A 512 17.48 -1.47 -21.91
CA ALA A 512 17.47 -0.71 -23.15
C ALA A 512 16.03 -0.31 -23.55
N MET A 513 15.06 -1.22 -23.40
CA MET A 513 13.66 -0.93 -23.71
C MET A 513 13.08 0.18 -22.84
N LEU A 514 13.32 0.13 -21.53
CA LEU A 514 12.89 1.17 -20.58
C LEU A 514 13.53 2.53 -20.89
N THR A 515 14.78 2.54 -21.34
CA THR A 515 15.52 3.79 -21.58
C THR A 515 15.13 4.43 -22.92
N LEU A 516 14.84 3.63 -23.95
CA LEU A 516 14.69 4.11 -25.33
C LEU A 516 13.24 4.22 -25.81
N PHE A 517 12.27 3.60 -25.14
CA PHE A 517 10.87 3.62 -25.54
C PHE A 517 9.97 4.15 -24.42
N SER A 518 8.89 4.83 -24.81
CA SER A 518 7.84 5.32 -23.91
C SER A 518 6.61 4.38 -23.90
N HIS A 519 5.59 4.74 -23.12
CA HIS A 519 4.32 4.03 -22.98
C HIS A 519 4.47 2.55 -22.59
N TRP A 520 3.56 1.69 -23.05
CA TRP A 520 3.56 0.25 -22.76
C TRP A 520 4.83 -0.47 -23.21
N THR A 521 5.43 -0.10 -24.35
CA THR A 521 6.64 -0.74 -24.85
C THR A 521 7.81 -0.55 -23.90
N GLY A 522 8.02 0.69 -23.42
CA GLY A 522 9.01 0.97 -22.37
C GLY A 522 8.68 0.22 -21.07
N TYR A 523 7.41 0.19 -20.68
CA TYR A 523 6.98 -0.50 -19.46
C TYR A 523 7.17 -2.02 -19.50
N TYR A 524 6.98 -2.68 -20.64
CA TYR A 524 7.34 -4.10 -20.77
C TYR A 524 8.85 -4.32 -20.52
N GLY A 525 9.69 -3.37 -20.96
CA GLY A 525 11.10 -3.33 -20.60
C GLY A 525 11.33 -3.22 -19.09
N ALA A 526 10.59 -2.32 -18.41
CA ALA A 526 10.63 -2.17 -16.96
C ALA A 526 10.27 -3.46 -16.21
N LEU A 527 9.21 -4.16 -16.63
CA LEU A 527 8.76 -5.42 -16.04
C LEU A 527 9.79 -6.54 -16.20
N LEU A 528 10.44 -6.62 -17.37
CA LEU A 528 11.55 -7.56 -17.62
C LEU A 528 12.75 -7.24 -16.73
N LEU A 529 13.13 -5.97 -16.63
CA LEU A 529 14.24 -5.52 -15.80
C LEU A 529 13.97 -5.77 -14.31
N ALA A 530 12.78 -5.47 -13.80
CA ALA A 530 12.37 -5.74 -12.42
C ALA A 530 12.48 -7.23 -12.07
N THR A 531 11.97 -8.09 -12.97
CA THR A 531 12.06 -9.54 -12.82
C THR A 531 13.52 -9.98 -12.78
N TYR A 532 14.36 -9.45 -13.67
CA TYR A 532 15.78 -9.76 -13.73
C TYR A 532 16.53 -9.33 -12.46
N LEU A 533 16.39 -8.07 -12.03
CA LEU A 533 17.09 -7.53 -10.85
C LEU A 533 16.78 -8.35 -9.59
N MET A 534 15.51 -8.64 -9.33
CA MET A 534 15.09 -9.41 -8.16
C MET A 534 15.58 -10.88 -8.23
N ALA A 535 15.60 -11.48 -9.41
CA ALA A 535 16.09 -12.84 -9.61
C ALA A 535 17.62 -12.93 -9.48
N ALA A 536 18.36 -12.02 -10.13
CA ALA A 536 19.83 -11.96 -10.11
C ALA A 536 20.37 -11.64 -8.71
N SER A 537 19.58 -10.96 -7.87
CA SER A 537 19.94 -10.66 -6.49
C SER A 537 20.35 -11.89 -5.68
N VAL A 538 19.63 -13.01 -5.83
CA VAL A 538 19.87 -14.25 -5.07
C VAL A 538 21.28 -14.81 -5.32
N PRO A 539 21.68 -15.14 -6.57
CA PRO A 539 23.02 -15.65 -6.83
C PRO A 539 24.13 -14.60 -6.63
N LEU A 540 23.88 -13.32 -6.87
CA LEU A 540 24.91 -12.27 -6.71
C LEU A 540 25.23 -12.04 -5.22
N ILE A 541 24.20 -11.89 -4.36
CA ILE A 541 24.39 -11.78 -2.91
C ILE A 541 24.97 -13.09 -2.35
N GLY A 542 24.49 -14.24 -2.81
CA GLY A 542 25.00 -15.55 -2.39
C GLY A 542 26.49 -15.75 -2.73
N SER A 543 26.91 -15.23 -3.89
CA SER A 543 28.31 -15.21 -4.33
C SER A 543 29.14 -14.21 -3.52
N ALA A 544 28.58 -13.05 -3.18
CA ALA A 544 29.23 -12.01 -2.39
C ALA A 544 29.46 -12.39 -0.92
N ALA A 545 28.46 -13.02 -0.30
CA ALA A 545 28.45 -13.43 1.10
C ALA A 545 29.60 -14.39 1.50
N ARG A 546 30.14 -15.14 0.53
CA ARG A 546 31.23 -16.10 0.75
C ARG A 546 32.62 -15.49 0.67
N LYS A 547 32.73 -14.28 0.10
CA LYS A 547 33.99 -13.58 -0.17
C LYS A 547 34.36 -12.63 0.99
N ASN A 548 35.47 -11.89 0.82
CA ASN A 548 35.89 -10.90 1.80
C ASN A 548 34.81 -9.79 1.93
N PRO A 549 34.17 -9.65 3.11
CA PRO A 549 33.02 -8.76 3.26
C PRO A 549 33.40 -7.28 3.18
N ALA A 550 34.63 -6.92 3.56
CA ALA A 550 35.09 -5.54 3.50
C ALA A 550 35.30 -5.07 2.06
N ILE A 551 35.80 -5.95 1.19
CA ILE A 551 35.93 -5.64 -0.23
C ILE A 551 34.55 -5.72 -0.87
N THR A 552 33.85 -6.84 -0.75
CA THR A 552 32.63 -7.04 -1.52
C THR A 552 31.49 -6.11 -1.14
N PHE A 553 31.25 -5.88 0.16
CA PHE A 553 30.23 -4.93 0.59
C PHE A 553 30.79 -3.52 0.77
N GLY A 554 32.00 -3.34 1.33
CA GLY A 554 32.57 -1.99 1.54
C GLY A 554 32.86 -1.26 0.22
N LEU A 555 33.65 -1.86 -0.69
CA LEU A 555 33.88 -1.29 -2.02
C LEU A 555 32.57 -1.27 -2.83
N GLY A 556 31.69 -2.25 -2.65
CA GLY A 556 30.39 -2.28 -3.31
C GLY A 556 29.53 -1.07 -2.94
N PHE A 557 29.42 -0.73 -1.66
CA PHE A 557 28.70 0.47 -1.19
C PHE A 557 29.39 1.77 -1.61
N LEU A 558 30.73 1.80 -1.68
CA LEU A 558 31.45 2.95 -2.21
C LEU A 558 31.11 3.23 -3.68
N VAL A 559 31.14 2.19 -4.53
CA VAL A 559 30.78 2.32 -5.95
C VAL A 559 29.28 2.59 -6.11
N TYR A 560 28.44 2.02 -5.25
CA TYR A 560 27.01 2.37 -5.20
C TYR A 560 26.80 3.86 -4.89
N ASN A 561 27.54 4.45 -3.94
CA ASN A 561 27.45 5.88 -3.65
C ASN A 561 27.90 6.72 -4.84
N PHE A 562 28.96 6.29 -5.56
CA PHE A 562 29.33 6.92 -6.83
C PHE A 562 28.18 6.86 -7.84
N MET A 563 27.48 5.72 -7.97
CA MET A 563 26.31 5.62 -8.84
C MET A 563 25.15 6.51 -8.40
N VAL A 564 24.91 6.66 -7.08
CA VAL A 564 23.92 7.60 -6.54
C VAL A 564 24.27 9.04 -6.92
N LEU A 565 25.54 9.44 -6.77
CA LEU A 565 26.01 10.77 -7.19
C LEU A 565 25.92 10.95 -8.71
N PHE A 566 26.34 9.96 -9.49
CA PHE A 566 26.24 9.97 -10.95
C PHE A 566 24.79 10.15 -11.41
N HIS A 567 23.83 9.49 -10.74
CA HIS A 567 22.40 9.67 -10.98
C HIS A 567 21.88 11.08 -10.67
N VAL A 568 22.55 11.84 -9.80
CA VAL A 568 22.24 13.25 -9.50
C VAL A 568 22.92 14.18 -10.52
N TRP A 569 24.16 13.89 -10.89
CA TRP A 569 24.94 14.73 -11.81
C TRP A 569 24.30 14.87 -13.19
N VAL A 570 23.55 13.88 -13.67
CA VAL A 570 22.86 13.95 -14.97
C VAL A 570 21.72 14.98 -15.01
N VAL A 571 21.24 15.47 -13.86
CA VAL A 571 20.19 16.50 -13.74
C VAL A 571 20.71 17.78 -13.08
N ALA A 572 21.46 17.65 -11.99
CA ALA A 572 22.04 18.77 -11.24
C ALA A 572 23.39 19.23 -11.82
N TYR A 573 23.59 19.04 -13.13
CA TYR A 573 24.89 19.28 -13.77
C TYR A 573 25.36 20.74 -13.68
N ALA A 574 24.43 21.70 -13.54
CA ALA A 574 24.74 23.11 -13.34
C ALA A 574 25.39 23.38 -11.97
N PHE A 575 25.09 22.57 -10.94
CA PHE A 575 25.53 22.81 -9.56
C PHE A 575 26.77 22.04 -9.14
N VAL A 576 27.09 20.94 -9.84
CA VAL A 576 28.10 20.01 -9.37
C VAL A 576 29.37 20.06 -10.23
N PRO A 577 30.57 20.20 -9.64
CA PRO A 577 31.82 20.14 -10.37
C PRO A 577 31.95 18.86 -11.22
N GLY A 578 32.11 19.03 -12.54
CA GLY A 578 32.18 17.92 -13.50
C GLY A 578 30.83 17.41 -14.00
N GLY A 579 29.72 17.90 -13.46
CA GLY A 579 28.36 17.65 -13.94
C GLY A 579 28.16 17.89 -15.44
N PRO A 580 28.68 18.98 -16.04
CA PRO A 580 28.50 19.25 -17.47
C PRO A 580 29.03 18.16 -18.40
N PHE A 581 29.97 17.31 -17.96
CA PHE A 581 30.48 16.19 -18.77
C PHE A 581 29.51 15.02 -18.88
N VAL A 582 28.52 14.95 -18.00
CA VAL A 582 27.53 13.87 -17.93
C VAL A 582 26.10 14.39 -18.04
N ARG A 583 25.94 15.65 -18.48
CA ARG A 583 24.65 16.31 -18.70
C ARG A 583 23.74 15.43 -19.55
N GLU A 584 22.53 15.20 -19.07
CA GLU A 584 21.45 14.50 -19.80
C GLU A 584 21.76 13.02 -20.18
N HIS A 585 22.74 12.39 -19.53
CA HIS A 585 23.17 11.02 -19.84
C HIS A 585 22.62 9.94 -18.90
N THR A 586 21.29 9.85 -18.77
CA THR A 586 20.63 8.74 -18.02
C THR A 586 20.93 7.38 -18.67
N ASP A 587 21.16 7.35 -19.98
CA ASP A 587 21.59 6.16 -20.72
C ASP A 587 22.95 5.64 -20.24
N TRP A 588 23.89 6.52 -19.88
CA TRP A 588 25.19 6.12 -19.32
C TRP A 588 25.04 5.56 -17.90
N VAL A 589 24.14 6.14 -17.09
CA VAL A 589 23.83 5.62 -15.74
C VAL A 589 23.26 4.20 -15.84
N MET A 590 22.31 3.96 -16.75
CA MET A 590 21.73 2.63 -16.99
C MET A 590 22.78 1.65 -17.54
N THR A 591 23.59 2.07 -18.52
CA THR A 591 24.65 1.25 -19.11
C THR A 591 25.67 0.83 -18.05
N THR A 592 26.13 1.79 -17.24
CA THR A 592 27.08 1.53 -16.14
C THR A 592 26.48 0.59 -15.11
N THR A 593 25.20 0.77 -14.75
CA THR A 593 24.48 -0.15 -13.85
C THR A 593 24.50 -1.58 -14.36
N MET A 594 24.16 -1.79 -15.64
CA MET A 594 24.15 -3.14 -16.23
C MET A 594 25.56 -3.72 -16.35
N LEU A 595 26.58 -2.93 -16.73
CA LEU A 595 27.98 -3.38 -16.77
C LEU A 595 28.48 -3.83 -15.39
N LEU A 596 28.16 -3.07 -14.34
CA LEU A 596 28.47 -3.41 -12.95
C LEU A 596 27.81 -4.73 -12.56
N ILE A 597 26.52 -4.92 -12.86
CA ILE A 597 25.82 -6.20 -12.64
C ILE A 597 26.49 -7.34 -13.43
N GLY A 598 26.91 -7.08 -14.67
CA GLY A 598 27.66 -8.03 -15.51
C GLY A 598 28.97 -8.51 -14.87
N CYS A 599 29.70 -7.63 -14.19
CA CYS A 599 30.87 -8.03 -13.37
C CYS A 599 30.46 -9.01 -12.24
N GLY A 600 29.32 -8.77 -11.61
CA GLY A 600 28.74 -9.65 -10.60
C GLY A 600 28.36 -11.03 -11.15
N VAL A 601 27.69 -11.05 -12.30
CA VAL A 601 27.33 -12.28 -13.04
C VAL A 601 28.58 -13.07 -13.40
N PHE A 602 29.61 -12.42 -13.96
CA PHE A 602 30.90 -13.06 -14.25
C PHE A 602 31.50 -13.68 -12.98
N SER A 603 31.58 -12.94 -11.87
CA SER A 603 32.10 -13.47 -10.60
C SER A 603 31.29 -14.67 -10.07
N ALA A 604 29.97 -14.63 -10.19
CA ALA A 604 29.08 -15.71 -9.77
C ALA A 604 29.18 -16.96 -10.65
N VAL A 605 29.36 -16.81 -11.95
CA VAL A 605 29.55 -17.92 -12.91
C VAL A 605 30.95 -18.53 -12.81
N SER A 606 31.99 -17.71 -12.70
CA SER A 606 33.40 -18.16 -12.63
C SER A 606 33.76 -18.87 -11.32
N SER A 607 32.92 -18.75 -10.29
CA SER A 607 33.11 -19.49 -9.03
C SER A 607 32.80 -20.98 -9.26
N SER A 608 33.86 -21.80 -9.39
CA SER A 608 33.77 -23.18 -9.89
C SER A 608 33.10 -24.16 -8.91
N PRO A 609 32.20 -25.06 -9.36
CA PRO A 609 31.51 -26.05 -8.53
C PRO A 609 32.34 -27.33 -8.31
N ALA A 610 33.63 -27.21 -7.97
CA ALA A 610 34.57 -28.34 -7.99
C ALA A 610 34.32 -29.47 -6.95
N SER A 611 33.24 -29.45 -6.16
CA SER A 611 32.84 -30.60 -5.34
C SER A 611 31.33 -30.86 -5.21
N GLN A 612 30.49 -30.27 -6.07
CA GLN A 612 29.03 -30.46 -5.96
C GLN A 612 28.54 -31.86 -6.37
N LYS A 613 29.36 -32.66 -7.09
CA LYS A 613 28.97 -34.02 -7.52
C LYS A 613 28.91 -35.07 -6.40
N LYS A 614 29.55 -34.86 -5.24
CA LYS A 614 29.50 -35.82 -4.10
C LYS A 614 28.55 -35.40 -2.97
N GLN A 615 28.01 -34.18 -3.01
CA GLN A 615 27.09 -33.65 -1.99
C GLN A 615 25.67 -33.37 -2.52
N SER A 616 25.41 -33.60 -3.81
CA SER A 616 24.08 -33.41 -4.43
C SER A 616 22.97 -34.30 -3.85
N ASN A 617 23.33 -35.38 -3.14
CA ASN A 617 22.36 -36.24 -2.44
C ASN A 617 22.05 -35.78 -1.00
N ALA A 618 22.87 -34.94 -0.38
CA ALA A 618 22.61 -34.38 0.96
C ALA A 618 21.98 -32.97 0.92
N TYR A 619 22.09 -32.26 -0.22
CA TYR A 619 21.56 -30.91 -0.43
C TYR A 619 20.07 -30.86 -0.83
N ARG A 620 19.41 -32.02 -0.95
CA ARG A 620 17.98 -32.18 -1.26
C ARG A 620 17.12 -32.34 0.01
N SER A 621 17.50 -31.73 1.13
CA SER A 621 16.56 -31.55 2.24
C SER A 621 15.56 -30.45 1.83
N PRO A 622 14.26 -30.77 1.71
CA PRO A 622 13.26 -29.78 1.35
C PRO A 622 13.24 -28.67 2.41
N ARG A 623 13.45 -27.43 1.94
CA ARG A 623 13.66 -26.27 2.80
C ARG A 623 12.31 -25.80 3.34
N LYS A 624 11.84 -26.42 4.42
CA LYS A 624 10.61 -26.03 5.14
C LYS A 624 10.50 -24.52 5.33
N GLN A 625 11.60 -23.81 5.63
CA GLN A 625 11.63 -22.36 5.81
C GLN A 625 11.28 -21.54 4.54
N ARG A 626 11.60 -22.04 3.34
CA ARG A 626 11.33 -21.34 2.07
C ARG A 626 9.84 -21.10 1.86
N SER A 627 9.00 -22.06 2.27
CA SER A 627 7.54 -21.96 2.13
C SER A 627 6.98 -20.71 2.82
N TYR A 628 7.46 -20.36 4.01
CA TYR A 628 6.97 -19.19 4.74
C TYR A 628 7.37 -17.87 4.10
N TYR A 629 8.56 -17.75 3.53
CA TYR A 629 8.92 -16.55 2.74
C TYR A 629 8.05 -16.42 1.49
N LEU A 630 7.71 -17.53 0.83
CA LEU A 630 6.77 -17.52 -0.29
C LEU A 630 5.33 -17.22 0.15
N TYR A 631 4.91 -17.63 1.35
CA TYR A 631 3.62 -17.23 1.94
C TYR A 631 3.59 -15.73 2.22
N SER A 632 4.64 -15.17 2.83
CA SER A 632 4.77 -13.72 3.05
C SER A 632 4.72 -12.97 1.71
N LEU A 633 5.45 -13.46 0.71
CA LEU A 633 5.42 -12.87 -0.63
C LEU A 633 4.02 -12.96 -1.25
N GLY A 634 3.36 -14.12 -1.20
CA GLY A 634 2.01 -14.30 -1.71
C GLY A 634 0.99 -13.39 -1.02
N PHE A 635 1.11 -13.21 0.29
CA PHE A 635 0.31 -12.24 1.04
C PHE A 635 0.53 -10.80 0.56
N LEU A 636 1.79 -10.40 0.36
CA LEU A 636 2.12 -9.07 -0.18
C LEU A 636 1.57 -8.85 -1.60
N GLN A 637 1.53 -9.90 -2.43
CA GLN A 637 0.91 -9.83 -3.77
C GLN A 637 -0.61 -9.69 -3.71
N LEU A 638 -1.27 -10.41 -2.79
CA LEU A 638 -2.71 -10.23 -2.58
C LEU A 638 -3.03 -8.83 -2.05
N LEU A 639 -2.17 -8.31 -1.16
CA LEU A 639 -2.30 -6.97 -0.62
C LEU A 639 -2.11 -5.91 -1.72
N SER A 640 -1.11 -6.05 -2.60
CA SER A 640 -0.90 -5.10 -3.70
C SER A 640 -2.09 -5.07 -4.68
N VAL A 641 -2.65 -6.23 -5.03
CA VAL A 641 -3.87 -6.31 -5.85
C VAL A 641 -5.07 -5.67 -5.15
N SER A 642 -5.22 -5.90 -3.85
CA SER A 642 -6.31 -5.30 -3.05
C SER A 642 -6.18 -3.78 -2.99
N ILE A 643 -4.96 -3.26 -2.77
CA ILE A 643 -4.68 -1.82 -2.78
C ILE A 643 -4.97 -1.23 -4.16
N ALA A 644 -4.53 -1.87 -5.23
CA ALA A 644 -4.77 -1.40 -6.59
C ALA A 644 -6.27 -1.31 -6.92
N PHE A 645 -7.08 -2.24 -6.39
CA PHE A 645 -8.54 -2.19 -6.53
C PHE A 645 -9.16 -1.07 -5.69
N LEU A 646 -8.74 -0.92 -4.42
CA LEU A 646 -9.29 0.09 -3.50
C LEU A 646 -8.91 1.52 -3.87
N ARG A 647 -7.71 1.73 -4.43
CA ARG A 647 -7.21 3.03 -4.87
C ARG A 647 -7.50 3.33 -6.34
N PHE A 648 -8.27 2.48 -7.02
CA PHE A 648 -8.57 2.72 -8.43
C PHE A 648 -9.27 4.09 -8.58
N PRO A 649 -8.77 5.00 -9.44
CA PRO A 649 -9.29 6.37 -9.52
C PRO A 649 -10.79 6.38 -9.78
N THR A 650 -11.57 6.96 -8.86
CA THR A 650 -13.05 7.01 -8.92
C THR A 650 -13.57 8.10 -9.86
N ASN A 651 -12.70 9.00 -10.31
CA ASN A 651 -13.01 10.11 -11.19
C ASN A 651 -14.09 11.08 -10.69
N ASP A 652 -14.17 11.31 -9.37
CA ASP A 652 -15.17 12.21 -8.76
C ASP A 652 -14.71 13.69 -8.78
N TYR A 653 -14.70 14.25 -9.99
CA TYR A 653 -14.07 15.53 -10.30
C TYR A 653 -15.10 16.66 -10.33
N VAL A 654 -15.38 17.27 -9.17
CA VAL A 654 -16.34 18.38 -9.07
C VAL A 654 -15.61 19.69 -8.79
N PRO A 655 -15.66 20.69 -9.71
CA PRO A 655 -15.12 22.02 -9.49
C PRO A 655 -15.95 22.81 -8.46
N TYR A 656 -15.33 23.75 -7.75
CA TYR A 656 -15.94 24.41 -6.60
C TYR A 656 -17.11 25.33 -6.97
N HIS A 657 -16.99 26.08 -8.07
CA HIS A 657 -17.93 27.13 -8.48
C HIS A 657 -18.57 26.83 -9.85
N LYS A 658 -19.06 25.60 -10.01
CA LYS A 658 -19.63 25.10 -11.27
C LYS A 658 -20.79 25.93 -11.79
N ASP A 659 -21.72 26.32 -10.92
CA ASP A 659 -22.95 27.02 -11.30
C ASP A 659 -22.68 28.44 -11.80
N ASP A 660 -21.63 29.07 -11.27
CA ASP A 660 -21.18 30.40 -11.68
C ASP A 660 -20.26 30.36 -12.91
N LYS A 661 -19.92 29.15 -13.41
CA LYS A 661 -18.93 28.93 -14.49
C LYS A 661 -17.58 29.60 -14.22
N ILE A 662 -17.16 29.58 -12.97
CA ILE A 662 -15.86 30.09 -12.54
C ILE A 662 -14.95 28.93 -12.23
N PHE A 663 -13.67 29.11 -12.56
CA PHE A 663 -12.64 28.26 -12.01
C PHE A 663 -11.51 29.08 -11.40
N THR A 664 -10.92 28.53 -10.36
CA THR A 664 -9.75 29.08 -9.69
C THR A 664 -8.50 28.36 -10.22
N ALA A 665 -7.55 29.12 -10.76
CA ALA A 665 -6.26 28.61 -11.20
C ALA A 665 -5.13 29.10 -10.28
N GLY A 666 -4.18 28.23 -9.95
CA GLY A 666 -3.06 28.57 -9.07
C GLY A 666 -1.72 28.04 -9.57
N ILE A 667 -0.63 28.63 -9.07
CA ILE A 667 0.74 28.16 -9.26
C ILE A 667 1.41 28.07 -7.90
N TRP A 668 2.25 27.05 -7.72
CA TRP A 668 3.06 26.93 -6.52
C TRP A 668 4.35 26.14 -6.77
N THR A 669 5.50 26.71 -6.41
CA THR A 669 6.76 25.94 -6.29
C THR A 669 6.80 25.21 -4.94
N ILE A 670 6.88 23.88 -4.97
CA ILE A 670 6.56 23.06 -3.79
C ILE A 670 7.78 22.53 -3.03
N HIS A 671 8.99 22.94 -3.43
CA HIS A 671 10.26 22.53 -2.80
C HIS A 671 10.31 21.03 -2.50
N PHE A 672 9.99 20.23 -3.52
CA PHE A 672 9.97 18.77 -3.47
C PHE A 672 9.06 18.16 -2.38
N SER A 673 8.05 18.91 -1.93
CA SER A 673 7.14 18.57 -0.84
C SER A 673 7.85 18.27 0.49
N LEU A 674 8.91 19.02 0.76
CA LEU A 674 9.58 19.07 2.06
C LEU A 674 9.48 20.49 2.61
N ASP A 675 8.99 20.61 3.85
CA ASP A 675 8.92 21.91 4.51
C ASP A 675 10.30 22.38 5.03
N ASN A 676 10.36 23.61 5.55
CA ASN A 676 11.62 24.20 6.02
C ASN A 676 12.32 23.40 7.13
N ASP A 677 11.59 22.53 7.83
CA ASP A 677 12.10 21.64 8.89
C ASP A 677 12.31 20.19 8.37
N MET A 678 12.31 20.01 7.04
CA MET A 678 12.47 18.73 6.34
C MET A 678 11.41 17.69 6.70
N TRP A 679 10.17 18.13 6.97
CA TRP A 679 9.01 17.25 7.08
C TRP A 679 8.28 17.11 5.76
N SER A 680 7.64 15.96 5.57
CA SER A 680 6.72 15.74 4.46
C SER A 680 5.56 16.72 4.53
N SER A 681 5.32 17.50 3.47
CA SER A 681 4.40 18.64 3.50
C SER A 681 3.09 18.44 2.72
N GLU A 682 2.89 17.29 2.08
CA GLU A 682 1.77 16.99 1.16
C GLU A 682 0.39 17.24 1.78
N TYR A 683 0.20 16.83 3.05
CA TYR A 683 -1.06 17.02 3.77
C TYR A 683 -1.39 18.50 3.99
N ARG A 684 -0.36 19.30 4.32
CA ARG A 684 -0.52 20.75 4.52
C ARG A 684 -0.81 21.42 3.18
N MET A 685 -0.13 20.99 2.11
CA MET A 685 -0.38 21.47 0.75
C MET A 685 -1.82 21.17 0.32
N ARG A 686 -2.29 19.92 0.49
CA ARG A 686 -3.67 19.51 0.22
C ARG A 686 -4.66 20.43 0.93
N ASP A 687 -4.48 20.66 2.22
CA ASP A 687 -5.44 21.45 3.00
C ASP A 687 -5.54 22.88 2.47
N VAL A 688 -4.42 23.49 2.08
CA VAL A 688 -4.40 24.87 1.53
C VAL A 688 -5.00 24.92 0.13
N ILE A 689 -4.66 23.96 -0.75
CA ILE A 689 -5.23 23.88 -2.11
C ILE A 689 -6.76 23.72 -2.04
N LYS A 690 -7.23 22.90 -1.10
CA LYS A 690 -8.66 22.68 -0.86
C LYS A 690 -9.35 23.93 -0.31
N GLU A 691 -8.75 24.56 0.69
CA GLU A 691 -9.32 25.75 1.34
C GLU A 691 -9.29 27.00 0.45
N LEU A 692 -8.34 27.10 -0.47
CA LEU A 692 -8.32 28.14 -1.51
C LEU A 692 -9.27 27.87 -2.67
N GLU A 693 -9.97 26.73 -2.65
CA GLU A 693 -10.92 26.31 -3.68
C GLU A 693 -10.30 26.30 -5.08
N ILE A 694 -9.07 25.76 -5.19
CA ILE A 694 -8.32 25.71 -6.45
C ILE A 694 -8.82 24.55 -7.33
N ASP A 695 -9.20 24.87 -8.57
CA ASP A 695 -9.67 23.90 -9.55
C ASP A 695 -8.57 23.44 -10.50
N VAL A 696 -7.61 24.30 -10.83
CA VAL A 696 -6.46 23.99 -11.69
C VAL A 696 -5.19 24.49 -11.01
N ILE A 697 -4.17 23.65 -10.85
CA ILE A 697 -2.91 24.07 -10.22
C ILE A 697 -1.69 23.52 -10.96
N GLY A 698 -0.74 24.42 -11.22
CA GLY A 698 0.62 24.07 -11.61
C GLY A 698 1.50 23.89 -10.38
N LEU A 699 2.23 22.78 -10.29
CA LEU A 699 3.19 22.52 -9.21
C LEU A 699 4.60 22.39 -9.80
N LEU A 700 5.54 23.17 -9.29
CA LEU A 700 6.93 23.19 -9.75
C LEU A 700 7.87 22.59 -8.70
N GLU A 701 9.03 22.11 -9.13
CA GLU A 701 9.91 21.26 -8.29
C GLU A 701 9.18 19.98 -7.83
N SER A 702 8.53 19.33 -8.79
CA SER A 702 7.64 18.20 -8.58
C SER A 702 8.22 16.84 -8.97
N ASP A 703 9.44 16.76 -9.55
CA ASP A 703 10.12 15.48 -9.80
C ASP A 703 10.68 14.89 -8.48
N LEU A 704 9.95 13.91 -7.95
CA LEU A 704 10.28 13.21 -6.70
C LEU A 704 10.75 11.76 -6.91
N GLN A 705 10.95 11.32 -8.15
CA GLN A 705 11.22 9.91 -8.47
C GLN A 705 12.70 9.56 -8.53
N ARG A 706 13.55 10.42 -7.98
CA ARG A 706 14.99 10.19 -7.82
C ARG A 706 15.30 9.66 -6.42
N ILE A 707 16.44 8.98 -6.28
CA ILE A 707 16.93 8.49 -4.97
C ILE A 707 17.02 9.61 -3.93
N ILE A 708 17.48 10.80 -4.34
CA ILE A 708 17.59 11.97 -3.44
C ILE A 708 16.23 12.49 -2.95
N MET A 709 15.15 12.10 -3.62
CA MET A 709 13.77 12.46 -3.25
C MET A 709 12.99 11.27 -2.65
N GLY A 710 13.67 10.17 -2.32
CA GLY A 710 13.05 8.98 -1.73
C GLY A 710 12.20 8.13 -2.69
N ASN A 711 12.30 8.37 -4.00
CA ASN A 711 11.49 7.73 -5.04
C ASN A 711 9.99 7.80 -4.72
N ARG A 712 9.42 9.00 -4.67
CA ARG A 712 8.01 9.21 -4.31
C ARG A 712 7.32 10.11 -5.34
N ASP A 713 6.04 10.39 -5.12
CA ASP A 713 5.21 11.23 -5.96
C ASP A 713 4.05 11.83 -5.15
N THR A 714 4.20 13.11 -4.78
CA THR A 714 3.19 13.90 -4.07
C THR A 714 1.95 14.16 -4.93
N THR A 715 2.11 14.27 -6.25
CA THR A 715 1.00 14.59 -7.14
C THR A 715 -0.03 13.48 -7.16
N GLN A 716 0.39 12.23 -6.95
CA GLN A 716 -0.51 11.09 -6.79
C GLN A 716 -1.43 11.26 -5.57
N PHE A 717 -0.86 11.64 -4.41
CA PHE A 717 -1.65 11.90 -3.21
C PHE A 717 -2.64 13.03 -3.41
N LEU A 718 -2.18 14.16 -3.95
CA LEU A 718 -3.03 15.33 -4.18
C LEU A 718 -4.16 15.03 -5.16
N ALA A 719 -3.87 14.32 -6.25
CA ALA A 719 -4.86 13.96 -7.26
C ALA A 719 -5.97 13.04 -6.71
N GLU A 720 -5.58 12.01 -5.94
CA GLU A 720 -6.52 11.05 -5.37
C GLU A 720 -7.33 11.65 -4.20
N ASP A 721 -6.72 12.46 -3.32
CA ASP A 721 -7.42 13.06 -2.17
C ASP A 721 -8.31 14.25 -2.57
N LEU A 722 -7.83 15.13 -3.46
CA LEU A 722 -8.59 16.31 -3.90
C LEU A 722 -9.58 16.02 -5.03
N GLY A 723 -9.53 14.82 -5.62
CA GLY A 723 -10.30 14.46 -6.80
C GLY A 723 -9.92 15.38 -7.97
N MET A 724 -8.73 15.15 -8.54
CA MET A 724 -8.20 15.88 -9.69
C MET A 724 -7.58 14.92 -10.71
N TYR A 725 -7.71 15.26 -11.99
CA TYR A 725 -6.82 14.77 -13.04
C TYR A 725 -5.39 15.26 -12.77
N VAL A 726 -4.41 14.45 -13.16
CA VAL A 726 -3.01 14.78 -13.02
C VAL A 726 -2.27 14.49 -14.31
N ASP A 727 -1.50 15.48 -14.77
CA ASP A 727 -0.34 15.26 -15.63
C ASP A 727 0.92 15.48 -14.79
N TYR A 728 1.71 14.41 -14.65
CA TYR A 728 2.95 14.40 -13.87
C TYR A 728 4.08 15.24 -14.48
N GLY A 729 3.93 15.65 -15.75
CA GLY A 729 4.97 16.32 -16.52
C GLY A 729 6.07 15.39 -17.03
N PRO A 730 7.20 15.97 -17.49
CA PRO A 730 8.33 15.19 -17.99
C PRO A 730 8.83 14.20 -16.93
N GLY A 731 9.01 12.94 -17.32
CA GLY A 731 9.53 11.89 -16.44
C GLY A 731 10.94 12.19 -15.90
N PRO A 732 11.38 11.50 -14.83
CA PRO A 732 12.71 11.70 -14.23
C PRO A 732 13.88 11.37 -15.19
N ASN A 733 13.63 10.65 -16.28
CA ASN A 733 14.60 10.41 -17.35
C ASN A 733 14.77 11.59 -18.31
N LYS A 734 14.01 12.68 -18.16
CA LYS A 734 14.06 13.90 -18.98
C LYS A 734 14.87 15.05 -18.35
N HIS A 735 15.57 14.76 -17.25
CA HIS A 735 16.61 15.65 -16.67
C HIS A 735 16.13 17.05 -16.27
N THR A 736 14.89 17.16 -15.75
CA THR A 736 14.36 18.41 -15.19
C THR A 736 14.02 18.24 -13.71
N TRP A 737 13.77 19.34 -13.02
CA TRP A 737 13.25 19.36 -11.64
C TRP A 737 11.72 19.15 -11.57
N GLY A 738 11.06 18.96 -12.72
CA GLY A 738 9.63 18.67 -12.81
C GLY A 738 8.75 19.91 -12.79
N CYS A 739 7.65 19.81 -13.54
CA CYS A 739 6.47 20.64 -13.42
C CYS A 739 5.27 19.72 -13.61
N ALA A 740 4.21 19.87 -12.82
CA ALA A 740 3.03 19.02 -12.86
C ALA A 740 1.78 19.88 -12.96
N LEU A 741 0.73 19.34 -13.57
CA LEU A 741 -0.58 19.97 -13.69
C LEU A 741 -1.62 19.09 -13.02
N LEU A 742 -2.36 19.66 -12.06
CA LEU A 742 -3.55 19.03 -11.50
C LEU A 742 -4.78 19.84 -11.89
N SER A 743 -5.87 19.15 -12.25
CA SER A 743 -7.09 19.79 -12.73
C SER A 743 -8.35 19.06 -12.28
N LYS A 744 -9.36 19.77 -11.78
CA LYS A 744 -10.72 19.24 -11.59
C LYS A 744 -11.48 19.10 -12.92
N PHE A 745 -10.95 19.66 -14.00
CA PHE A 745 -11.46 19.51 -15.36
C PHE A 745 -10.71 18.44 -16.14
N PRO A 746 -11.36 17.68 -17.03
CA PRO A 746 -10.70 16.68 -17.86
C PRO A 746 -9.55 17.26 -18.68
N ILE A 747 -8.37 16.62 -18.59
CA ILE A 747 -7.24 16.89 -19.47
C ILE A 747 -7.48 16.12 -20.78
N VAL A 748 -7.76 16.86 -21.86
CA VAL A 748 -8.08 16.28 -23.17
C VAL A 748 -6.82 15.85 -23.90
N ASN A 749 -5.80 16.69 -23.85
CA ASN A 749 -4.50 16.46 -24.48
C ASN A 749 -3.42 17.18 -23.67
N SER A 750 -2.22 16.63 -23.63
CA SER A 750 -1.06 17.36 -23.13
C SER A 750 0.23 16.98 -23.85
N THR A 751 1.11 17.95 -23.99
CA THR A 751 2.43 17.84 -24.61
C THR A 751 3.47 18.38 -23.64
N HIS A 752 4.60 17.67 -23.52
CA HIS A 752 5.72 18.09 -22.69
C HIS A 752 6.83 18.69 -23.55
N HIS A 753 7.32 19.86 -23.14
CA HIS A 753 8.39 20.58 -23.83
C HIS A 753 9.61 20.68 -22.91
N LEU A 754 10.79 20.40 -23.47
CA LEU A 754 12.07 20.68 -22.84
C LEU A 754 12.67 21.88 -23.58
N LEU A 755 12.70 23.03 -22.92
CA LEU A 755 13.06 24.28 -23.57
C LEU A 755 14.58 24.42 -23.76
N PRO A 756 15.03 25.25 -24.73
CA PRO A 756 16.45 25.41 -25.02
C PRO A 756 17.25 25.83 -23.79
N SER A 757 18.38 25.16 -23.58
CA SER A 757 19.29 25.46 -22.47
C SER A 757 20.74 25.17 -22.92
N PRO A 758 21.44 26.13 -23.54
CA PRO A 758 22.80 25.92 -24.00
C PRO A 758 23.83 25.78 -22.86
N VAL A 759 23.58 26.38 -21.70
CA VAL A 759 24.57 26.43 -20.60
C VAL A 759 23.99 25.90 -19.29
N GLY A 760 22.84 26.43 -18.89
CA GLY A 760 22.19 26.24 -17.60
C GLY A 760 21.29 25.02 -17.54
N GLU A 761 20.24 25.11 -16.72
CA GLU A 761 19.29 24.03 -16.49
C GLU A 761 18.24 23.87 -17.58
N LEU A 762 17.88 22.62 -17.85
CA LEU A 762 16.81 22.26 -18.76
C LEU A 762 15.43 22.59 -18.15
N ALA A 763 14.75 23.56 -18.75
CA ALA A 763 13.46 24.06 -18.28
C ALA A 763 12.28 23.25 -18.84
N PRO A 764 11.43 22.64 -17.99
CA PRO A 764 10.24 21.91 -18.43
C PRO A 764 9.04 22.83 -18.63
N ALA A 765 8.22 22.52 -19.64
CA ALA A 765 6.87 23.06 -19.78
C ALA A 765 5.84 21.98 -20.12
N ILE A 766 4.62 22.14 -19.62
CA ILE A 766 3.42 21.39 -20.04
C ILE A 766 2.56 22.34 -20.87
N GLU A 767 2.16 21.92 -22.07
CA GLU A 767 1.03 22.48 -22.81
C GLU A 767 -0.14 21.50 -22.69
N ALA A 768 -1.21 21.87 -21.99
CA ALA A 768 -2.38 21.00 -21.81
C ALA A 768 -3.66 21.69 -22.28
N THR A 769 -4.58 20.95 -22.89
CA THR A 769 -5.92 21.42 -23.21
C THR A 769 -6.92 20.79 -22.23
N LEU A 770 -7.66 21.64 -21.52
CA LEU A 770 -8.69 21.25 -20.56
C LEU A 770 -10.09 21.49 -21.14
N ASP A 771 -11.04 20.60 -20.84
CA ASP A 771 -12.47 20.82 -21.10
C ASP A 771 -13.12 21.48 -19.87
N VAL A 772 -13.22 22.81 -19.91
CA VAL A 772 -13.72 23.64 -18.81
C VAL A 772 -15.14 24.10 -19.14
N TYR A 773 -16.14 23.47 -18.51
CA TYR A 773 -17.55 23.77 -18.73
C TYR A 773 -18.00 23.69 -20.21
N GLY A 774 -17.36 22.85 -21.02
CA GLY A 774 -17.64 22.68 -22.45
C GLY A 774 -16.79 23.59 -23.37
N GLU A 775 -15.92 24.42 -22.81
CA GLU A 775 -14.98 25.28 -23.54
C GLU A 775 -13.55 24.73 -23.41
N MET A 776 -12.85 24.65 -24.54
CA MET A 776 -11.47 24.14 -24.57
C MET A 776 -10.50 25.26 -24.20
N ILE A 777 -9.84 25.13 -23.05
CA ILE A 777 -8.89 26.13 -22.52
C ILE A 777 -7.49 25.50 -22.48
N ASP A 778 -6.50 26.22 -23.01
CA ASP A 778 -5.11 25.78 -22.95
C ASP A 778 -4.43 26.29 -21.66
N VAL A 779 -3.84 25.37 -20.91
CA VAL A 779 -3.08 25.67 -19.69
C VAL A 779 -1.62 25.31 -19.92
N PHE A 780 -0.76 26.29 -19.73
CA PHE A 780 0.68 26.15 -19.78
C PHE A 780 1.23 26.14 -18.35
N VAL A 781 2.00 25.12 -17.98
CA VAL A 781 2.75 25.10 -16.73
C VAL A 781 4.23 25.17 -17.07
N PHE A 782 4.98 26.09 -16.48
CA PHE A 782 6.37 26.33 -16.87
C PHE A 782 7.29 26.63 -15.68
N HIS A 783 8.43 25.96 -15.65
CA HIS A 783 9.51 26.23 -14.70
C HIS A 783 10.73 26.78 -15.46
N SER A 784 11.00 28.08 -15.34
CA SER A 784 12.14 28.74 -15.99
C SER A 784 13.48 28.27 -15.43
N GLY A 785 14.52 28.35 -16.27
CA GLY A 785 15.91 28.20 -15.85
C GLY A 785 16.37 29.35 -14.94
N GLN A 786 17.57 29.16 -14.37
CA GLN A 786 18.10 29.98 -13.28
C GLN A 786 18.46 31.42 -13.67
N GLU A 787 18.64 32.28 -12.66
CA GLU A 787 18.99 33.68 -12.88
C GLU A 787 20.37 33.83 -13.55
N GLU A 788 21.30 32.96 -13.16
CA GLU A 788 22.72 32.93 -13.52
C GLU A 788 22.97 32.67 -15.00
N ASP A 789 21.97 32.17 -15.74
CA ASP A 789 22.05 31.85 -17.17
C ASP A 789 21.11 32.74 -18.01
N PRO A 790 21.45 34.02 -18.27
CA PRO A 790 20.59 34.96 -18.99
C PRO A 790 20.21 34.50 -20.41
N GLU A 791 21.12 33.84 -21.12
CA GLU A 791 20.87 33.39 -22.50
C GLU A 791 19.87 32.24 -22.55
N ASP A 792 19.98 31.28 -21.63
CA ASP A 792 19.00 30.20 -21.47
C ASP A 792 17.62 30.80 -21.21
N ARG A 793 17.49 31.72 -20.24
CA ARG A 793 16.21 32.39 -19.95
C ARG A 793 15.67 33.18 -21.14
N ARG A 794 16.52 33.85 -21.92
CA ARG A 794 16.11 34.56 -23.14
C ARG A 794 15.50 33.58 -24.15
N LEU A 795 16.22 32.49 -24.48
CA LEU A 795 15.77 31.48 -25.43
C LEU A 795 14.50 30.75 -24.96
N GLN A 796 14.41 30.45 -23.67
CA GLN A 796 13.22 29.87 -23.05
C GLN A 796 12.02 30.81 -23.16
N SER A 797 12.19 32.10 -22.86
CA SER A 797 11.13 33.10 -22.99
C SER A 797 10.62 33.25 -24.42
N GLU A 798 11.53 33.25 -25.41
CA GLU A 798 11.17 33.33 -26.83
C GLU A 798 10.43 32.09 -27.32
N TYR A 799 10.85 30.90 -26.87
CA TYR A 799 10.18 29.65 -27.20
C TYR A 799 8.77 29.61 -26.62
N LEU A 800 8.62 29.91 -25.33
CA LEU A 800 7.33 29.86 -24.65
C LEU A 800 6.37 30.93 -25.18
N SER A 801 6.87 32.13 -25.48
CA SER A 801 6.06 33.21 -26.09
C SER A 801 5.46 32.77 -27.44
N LYS A 802 6.27 32.14 -28.31
CA LYS A 802 5.79 31.59 -29.58
C LYS A 802 4.81 30.42 -29.38
N LEU A 803 5.09 29.54 -28.41
CA LEU A 803 4.22 28.40 -28.10
C LEU A 803 2.83 28.88 -27.65
N MET A 804 2.78 29.78 -26.67
CA MET A 804 1.52 30.38 -26.22
C MET A 804 0.84 31.16 -27.34
N GLY A 805 1.59 31.94 -28.13
CA GLY A 805 1.07 32.71 -29.26
C GLY A 805 0.43 31.87 -30.35
N ALA A 806 0.92 30.64 -30.56
CA ALA A 806 0.39 29.72 -31.56
C ALA A 806 -1.00 29.16 -31.21
N SER A 807 -1.39 29.16 -29.93
CA SER A 807 -2.73 28.70 -29.54
C SER A 807 -3.80 29.73 -29.91
N PRO A 808 -4.86 29.34 -30.66
CA PRO A 808 -6.01 30.19 -30.94
C PRO A 808 -7.06 30.16 -29.82
N ARG A 809 -6.87 29.35 -28.77
CA ARG A 809 -7.83 29.14 -27.69
C ARG A 809 -7.62 30.16 -26.57
N PRO A 810 -8.62 30.36 -25.69
CA PRO A 810 -8.37 30.98 -24.39
C PRO A 810 -7.27 30.21 -23.66
N SER A 811 -6.37 30.92 -22.99
CA SER A 811 -5.21 30.28 -22.35
C SER A 811 -4.80 30.91 -21.03
N ILE A 812 -4.13 30.11 -20.20
CA ILE A 812 -3.50 30.52 -18.94
C ILE A 812 -2.07 29.98 -18.90
N LEU A 813 -1.13 30.81 -18.46
CA LEU A 813 0.20 30.39 -18.02
C LEU A 813 0.26 30.38 -16.50
N LEU A 814 0.77 29.30 -15.92
CA LEU A 814 1.04 29.10 -14.51
C LEU A 814 2.55 28.82 -14.39
N SER A 815 3.34 29.81 -13.97
CA SER A 815 4.79 29.71 -14.13
C SER A 815 5.63 30.31 -13.03
N TYR A 816 6.90 29.88 -13.01
CA TYR A 816 8.00 30.50 -12.27
C TYR A 816 8.99 31.09 -13.27
N LEU A 817 9.08 32.42 -13.37
CA LEU A 817 9.76 33.13 -14.46
C LEU A 817 11.11 33.75 -14.10
N VAL A 818 11.40 33.97 -12.81
CA VAL A 818 12.63 34.62 -12.33
C VAL A 818 12.86 35.95 -13.06
N THR A 819 11.88 36.84 -13.02
CA THR A 819 11.95 38.13 -13.71
C THR A 819 11.18 39.19 -12.94
N LYS A 820 11.50 40.47 -13.14
CA LYS A 820 10.71 41.58 -12.57
C LYS A 820 9.59 41.96 -13.52
N PRO A 821 8.41 42.34 -13.02
CA PRO A 821 7.34 42.89 -13.85
C PRO A 821 7.86 44.07 -14.68
N LEU A 822 7.43 44.15 -15.94
CA LEU A 822 7.75 45.23 -16.89
C LEU A 822 9.24 45.32 -17.33
N GLU A 823 10.12 44.44 -16.86
CA GLU A 823 11.55 44.48 -17.14
C GLU A 823 12.04 43.24 -17.92
N GLY A 824 12.97 43.44 -18.86
CA GLY A 824 13.66 42.34 -19.54
C GLY A 824 12.72 41.32 -20.19
N ASN A 825 12.93 40.03 -19.87
CA ASN A 825 12.19 38.90 -20.44
C ASN A 825 10.70 38.93 -20.13
N TYR A 826 10.25 39.67 -19.10
CA TYR A 826 8.81 39.91 -18.87
C TYR A 826 8.13 40.38 -20.16
N ASN A 827 8.75 41.32 -20.88
CA ASN A 827 8.21 41.90 -22.11
C ASN A 827 8.23 40.92 -23.30
N THR A 828 8.83 39.75 -23.16
CA THR A 828 8.73 38.64 -24.13
C THR A 828 7.51 37.77 -23.81
N TYR A 829 7.29 37.48 -22.52
CA TYR A 829 6.14 36.69 -22.05
C TYR A 829 4.82 37.44 -22.18
N VAL A 830 4.81 38.75 -21.87
CA VAL A 830 3.67 39.66 -22.04
C VAL A 830 3.93 40.52 -23.27
N SER A 831 3.58 40.00 -24.44
CA SER A 831 3.86 40.64 -25.72
C SER A 831 2.77 40.36 -26.75
N GLU A 832 2.79 41.08 -27.86
CA GLU A 832 1.95 40.77 -29.02
C GLU A 832 2.23 39.36 -29.57
N THR A 833 3.46 38.85 -29.42
CA THR A 833 3.84 37.51 -29.89
C THR A 833 3.12 36.43 -29.12
N SER A 834 3.07 36.54 -27.79
CA SER A 834 2.36 35.57 -26.94
C SER A 834 0.85 35.81 -26.92
N GLY A 835 0.44 37.08 -27.07
CA GLY A 835 -0.92 37.54 -26.83
C GLY A 835 -1.37 37.46 -25.37
N MET A 836 -0.43 37.19 -24.45
CA MET A 836 -0.74 37.00 -23.02
C MET A 836 -0.77 38.34 -22.29
N HIS A 837 -1.66 38.42 -21.29
CA HIS A 837 -1.78 39.52 -20.36
C HIS A 837 -1.44 39.07 -18.94
N ASP A 838 -0.89 39.97 -18.15
CA ASP A 838 -0.56 39.70 -16.76
C ASP A 838 -1.81 39.70 -15.86
N ILE A 839 -1.87 38.75 -14.90
CA ILE A 839 -2.90 38.69 -13.86
C ILE A 839 -2.96 39.95 -12.98
N ASP A 840 -1.91 40.77 -12.88
CA ASP A 840 -1.96 42.12 -12.30
C ASP A 840 -0.67 42.93 -12.61
N PRO A 841 -0.65 43.75 -13.67
CA PRO A 841 0.53 44.57 -14.01
C PRO A 841 0.98 45.55 -12.91
N SER A 842 0.12 45.87 -11.94
CA SER A 842 0.45 46.79 -10.83
C SER A 842 1.12 46.10 -9.64
N ASP A 843 1.15 44.77 -9.63
CA ASP A 843 1.87 43.98 -8.63
C ASP A 843 3.36 43.92 -8.99
N TRP A 844 4.08 44.96 -8.54
CA TRP A 844 5.50 45.19 -8.83
C TRP A 844 6.45 44.30 -7.99
N ASP A 845 5.97 43.71 -6.90
CA ASP A 845 6.77 42.93 -5.93
C ASP A 845 6.74 41.41 -6.25
N ARG A 846 6.66 41.06 -7.54
CA ARG A 846 6.76 39.68 -8.03
C ARG A 846 8.15 39.42 -8.58
N TRP A 847 8.58 38.17 -8.43
CA TRP A 847 9.89 37.71 -8.90
C TRP A 847 9.83 36.28 -9.41
N CYS A 848 9.30 35.39 -8.57
CA CYS A 848 9.21 33.96 -8.82
C CYS A 848 7.97 33.62 -9.66
N GLU A 849 6.79 33.66 -9.04
CA GLU A 849 5.56 33.12 -9.61
C GLU A 849 4.77 34.14 -10.44
N TYR A 850 4.15 33.65 -11.51
CA TYR A 850 3.33 34.43 -12.43
C TYR A 850 2.12 33.63 -12.90
N ILE A 851 1.00 34.34 -13.02
CA ILE A 851 -0.16 33.91 -13.80
C ILE A 851 -0.32 34.87 -14.96
N LEU A 852 -0.31 34.36 -16.19
CA LEU A 852 -0.68 35.13 -17.38
C LEU A 852 -1.92 34.52 -18.02
N TYR A 853 -2.69 35.29 -18.77
CA TYR A 853 -3.90 34.79 -19.43
C TYR A 853 -4.20 35.52 -20.74
N LYS A 854 -4.97 34.87 -21.62
CA LYS A 854 -5.54 35.49 -22.82
C LYS A 854 -6.89 34.87 -23.15
N GLY A 855 -7.77 35.65 -23.77
CA GLY A 855 -9.10 35.18 -24.19
C GLY A 855 -10.04 34.77 -23.04
N LEU A 856 -9.69 35.06 -21.79
CA LEU A 856 -10.48 34.74 -20.58
C LEU A 856 -10.76 36.00 -19.76
N LYS A 857 -11.97 36.10 -19.18
CA LYS A 857 -12.28 37.16 -18.23
C LYS A 857 -11.76 36.84 -16.83
N ARG A 858 -10.68 37.52 -16.40
CA ARG A 858 -10.18 37.52 -15.01
C ARG A 858 -11.18 38.25 -14.11
N THR A 859 -11.56 37.64 -13.00
CA THR A 859 -12.46 38.26 -11.99
C THR A 859 -11.75 38.61 -10.70
N ALA A 860 -10.74 37.84 -10.30
CA ALA A 860 -9.99 38.07 -9.07
C ALA A 860 -8.56 37.54 -9.11
N TYR A 861 -7.70 38.08 -8.24
CA TYR A 861 -6.31 37.69 -8.02
C TYR A 861 -5.96 37.77 -6.52
N ALA A 862 -5.21 36.82 -5.99
CA ALA A 862 -4.68 36.88 -4.63
C ALA A 862 -3.28 36.25 -4.52
N ARG A 863 -2.49 36.81 -3.60
CA ARG A 863 -1.24 36.22 -3.11
C ARG A 863 -1.45 35.70 -1.71
N VAL A 864 -1.06 34.45 -1.47
CA VAL A 864 -1.28 33.76 -0.20
C VAL A 864 0.06 33.32 0.37
N SER A 865 0.33 33.65 1.63
CA SER A 865 1.59 33.29 2.27
C SER A 865 1.81 31.78 2.29
N ARG A 866 3.08 31.40 2.18
CA ARG A 866 3.55 30.00 2.14
C ARG A 866 3.66 29.30 3.49
N SER A 867 3.43 30.02 4.59
CA SER A 867 3.71 29.53 5.94
C SER A 867 5.17 29.05 6.02
N THR A 868 5.41 27.85 6.56
CA THR A 868 6.72 27.18 6.58
C THR A 868 6.87 26.08 5.52
N ILE A 869 5.90 25.94 4.59
CA ILE A 869 5.86 24.82 3.62
C ILE A 869 6.95 24.98 2.56
N THR A 870 7.13 26.18 2.02
CA THR A 870 8.08 26.47 0.95
C THR A 870 8.70 27.85 1.16
N ASP A 871 9.53 28.28 0.23
CA ASP A 871 10.13 29.61 0.12
C ASP A 871 9.37 30.57 -0.82
N THR A 872 8.48 30.05 -1.69
CA THR A 872 7.57 30.85 -2.54
C THR A 872 6.14 30.94 -1.99
N GLU A 873 5.51 32.12 -2.06
CA GLU A 873 4.06 32.27 -1.84
C GLU A 873 3.23 31.47 -2.87
N ILE A 874 1.91 31.41 -2.68
CA ILE A 874 0.98 30.85 -3.65
C ILE A 874 0.32 32.01 -4.40
N GLN A 875 0.30 31.97 -5.71
CA GLN A 875 -0.52 32.87 -6.52
C GLN A 875 -1.76 32.17 -7.06
N VAL A 876 -2.92 32.83 -6.95
CA VAL A 876 -4.21 32.31 -7.42
C VAL A 876 -5.01 33.37 -8.16
N GLY A 877 -5.62 32.99 -9.29
CA GLY A 877 -6.51 33.81 -10.09
C GLY A 877 -7.86 33.12 -10.33
N LYS A 878 -8.94 33.89 -10.41
CA LYS A 878 -10.28 33.39 -10.78
C LYS A 878 -10.66 33.85 -12.17
N PHE A 879 -11.21 32.94 -12.97
CA PHE A 879 -11.57 33.19 -14.36
C PHE A 879 -13.02 32.78 -14.62
N LEU A 880 -13.76 33.66 -15.29
CA LEU A 880 -15.13 33.43 -15.74
C LEU A 880 -15.13 32.89 -17.17
N VAL A 881 -15.76 31.73 -17.36
CA VAL A 881 -15.79 31.02 -18.65
C VAL A 881 -17.00 31.43 -19.48
N GLY A 882 -16.84 31.49 -20.81
CA GLY A 882 -17.88 31.91 -21.74
C GLY A 882 -18.11 33.42 -21.84
N THR A 883 -17.34 34.25 -21.12
CA THR A 883 -17.34 35.72 -21.26
C THR A 883 -15.97 36.17 -21.78
N PRO A 884 -15.89 36.83 -22.95
CA PRO A 884 -14.61 37.29 -23.48
C PRO A 884 -13.99 38.38 -22.59
N ALA A 885 -12.65 38.45 -22.61
CA ALA A 885 -11.92 39.52 -21.96
C ALA A 885 -12.18 40.88 -22.65
N GLU A 886 -12.15 41.96 -21.86
CA GLU A 886 -12.20 43.32 -22.40
C GLU A 886 -10.96 43.63 -23.24
N ALA A 887 -11.16 44.28 -24.39
CA ALA A 887 -10.08 44.55 -25.34
C ALA A 887 -9.16 45.70 -24.92
N SER A 888 -9.67 46.70 -24.17
CA SER A 888 -8.86 47.80 -23.65
C SER A 888 -8.20 47.42 -22.34
N ALA A 889 -6.95 47.83 -22.15
CA ALA A 889 -6.22 47.59 -20.91
C ALA A 889 -6.90 48.26 -19.72
N GLU A 890 -7.43 49.47 -19.92
CA GLU A 890 -8.11 50.24 -18.87
C GLU A 890 -9.36 49.54 -18.35
N ALA A 891 -10.15 48.89 -19.23
CA ALA A 891 -11.35 48.17 -18.82
C ALA A 891 -10.99 46.81 -18.19
N ARG A 892 -10.04 46.08 -18.79
CA ARG A 892 -9.58 44.79 -18.26
C ARG A 892 -8.97 44.91 -16.87
N ASP A 893 -8.21 45.98 -16.61
CA ASP A 893 -7.50 46.24 -15.36
C ASP A 893 -8.28 47.15 -14.39
N ALA A 894 -9.53 47.51 -14.73
CA ALA A 894 -10.42 48.25 -13.84
C ALA A 894 -10.75 47.44 -12.58
N ARG A 895 -10.47 48.05 -11.43
CA ARG A 895 -10.74 47.45 -10.12
C ARG A 895 -12.19 47.63 -9.72
N THR A 896 -12.73 46.62 -9.03
CA THR A 896 -14.05 46.70 -8.39
C THR A 896 -13.95 46.39 -6.90
N GLU A 897 -14.91 46.90 -6.13
CA GLU A 897 -14.99 46.60 -4.70
C GLU A 897 -15.59 45.21 -4.48
N GLU A 898 -15.07 44.47 -3.49
CA GLU A 898 -15.57 43.12 -3.18
C GLU A 898 -17.08 43.11 -2.86
N SER A 899 -17.60 44.19 -2.28
CA SER A 899 -19.03 44.36 -1.97
C SER A 899 -19.92 44.18 -3.21
N GLN A 900 -19.39 44.49 -4.40
CA GLN A 900 -20.07 44.41 -5.70
C GLN A 900 -19.84 43.07 -6.41
N VAL A 901 -18.89 42.26 -5.94
CA VAL A 901 -18.55 40.96 -6.54
C VAL A 901 -19.51 39.89 -6.05
N PRO A 902 -20.10 39.03 -6.91
CA PRO A 902 -20.95 37.93 -6.45
C PRO A 902 -20.20 36.93 -5.56
N ALA A 903 -20.89 36.29 -4.61
CA ALA A 903 -20.26 35.46 -3.58
C ALA A 903 -19.38 34.33 -4.16
N GLY A 904 -19.81 33.63 -5.22
CA GLY A 904 -19.02 32.56 -5.86
C GLY A 904 -17.76 33.03 -6.58
N MET A 905 -17.65 34.34 -6.88
CA MET A 905 -16.42 34.92 -7.45
C MET A 905 -15.46 35.47 -6.39
N ARG A 906 -15.86 35.48 -5.11
CA ARG A 906 -15.01 35.96 -4.00
C ARG A 906 -14.03 34.87 -3.58
N PHE A 907 -12.88 35.28 -3.06
CA PHE A 907 -12.00 34.32 -2.40
C PHE A 907 -12.41 34.07 -0.93
N PRO A 908 -12.01 32.92 -0.35
CA PRO A 908 -12.41 32.54 1.00
C PRO A 908 -11.93 33.51 2.09
N ALA A 909 -12.85 34.09 2.86
CA ALA A 909 -12.54 35.10 3.88
C ALA A 909 -11.61 34.61 5.00
N MET A 910 -11.44 33.29 5.18
CA MET A 910 -10.63 32.69 6.24
C MET A 910 -9.13 33.01 6.17
N PHE A 911 -8.62 33.44 5.02
CA PHE A 911 -7.21 33.83 4.84
C PHE A 911 -6.94 35.31 5.20
N ARG A 912 -7.95 36.07 5.63
CA ARG A 912 -7.74 37.45 6.11
C ARG A 912 -7.12 37.51 7.50
N GLY A 913 -6.46 38.63 7.81
CA GLY A 913 -5.84 38.86 9.11
C GLY A 913 -4.71 37.87 9.39
N GLU A 914 -4.81 37.12 10.48
CA GLU A 914 -3.83 36.07 10.81
C GLU A 914 -3.95 34.82 9.93
N GLY A 915 -5.04 34.70 9.17
CA GLY A 915 -5.30 33.59 8.26
C GLY A 915 -5.49 32.24 8.98
N VAL A 916 -5.15 31.15 8.29
CA VAL A 916 -5.32 29.77 8.75
C VAL A 916 -4.00 29.01 8.63
N ARG A 917 -3.52 28.40 9.72
CA ARG A 917 -2.27 27.59 9.76
C ARG A 917 -1.04 28.30 9.16
N GLY A 918 -0.97 29.63 9.30
CA GLY A 918 0.12 30.47 8.78
C GLY A 918 -0.03 30.88 7.31
N HIS A 919 -1.12 30.48 6.66
CA HIS A 919 -1.51 30.93 5.32
C HIS A 919 -2.48 32.10 5.45
N ARG A 920 -2.14 33.24 4.87
CA ARG A 920 -2.95 34.47 4.86
C ARG A 920 -2.76 35.22 3.56
N TYR A 921 -3.70 36.10 3.22
CA TYR A 921 -3.47 37.06 2.13
C TYR A 921 -2.26 37.94 2.49
N HIS A 922 -1.32 37.99 1.56
CA HIS A 922 -0.01 38.61 1.75
C HIS A 922 0.26 39.61 0.62
N VAL A 923 1.14 40.59 0.85
CA VAL A 923 1.42 41.75 -0.02
C VAL A 923 0.30 42.78 -0.08
N PHE A 924 -0.95 42.35 -0.21
CA PHE A 924 -2.11 43.26 -0.30
C PHE A 924 -3.03 43.19 0.93
N ASP A 925 -2.83 42.23 1.83
CA ASP A 925 -3.72 41.88 2.96
C ASP A 925 -5.17 41.48 2.58
N GLU A 926 -5.54 41.60 1.30
CA GLU A 926 -6.82 41.21 0.73
C GLU A 926 -6.71 40.77 -0.75
N PRO A 927 -7.69 40.02 -1.27
CA PRO A 927 -7.79 39.73 -2.70
C PRO A 927 -8.10 40.97 -3.54
N ARG A 928 -7.66 40.96 -4.79
CA ARG A 928 -7.91 41.99 -5.78
C ARG A 928 -9.00 41.56 -6.76
N TYR A 929 -10.02 42.39 -6.97
CA TYR A 929 -11.14 42.11 -7.87
C TYR A 929 -11.21 43.07 -9.06
N PHE A 930 -11.70 42.56 -10.19
CA PHE A 930 -11.74 43.24 -11.48
C PHE A 930 -13.14 43.20 -12.10
N ALA A 931 -13.51 44.24 -12.85
CA ALA A 931 -14.87 44.48 -13.37
C ALA A 931 -15.26 43.61 -14.59
#